data_AF-A0A5N6QTI8-F1
#
_entry.id   AF-A0A5N6QTI8-F1
#
_cell.length_a   1.000
_cell.length_b   1.000
_cell.length_c   1.000
_cell.angle_alpha   90.00
_cell.angle_beta   90.00
_cell.angle_gamma   90.00
#
_symmetry.space_group_name_H-M   'P 1'
#
loop_
_entity.id
_entity.type
_entity.pdbx_description
1 polymer ?
#
loop_
_entity_poly.entity_id
_entity_poly.type
_entity_poly.pdbx_seq_one_letter_code
_entity_poly.pdbx_strand_id
1 'polypeptide(L)'
;MISIKALAESPGLTSIPPTYTFTRSPSDEAVSDDPEDSIPIIDFSLLTSGTPDQRSQTIHHLGKACQDWGFFMVINHGVPESLMKAMADACGEFFNLTEEEKREYGGKHVLDSIRCGTSFNASVDKVLFWRDFLKIFVHPQFHSPSKPPAFREILLEYSKRSRELAMELLKGISMSLGLGDTHIQNALNLELGLQLLAANLYPPCPEPELAMGMPPHSDHGLLTLLIQNGISGLQVQHQGKWVNVNSIPNAFVVNVGDHMEIMSNGKYRSIVHRAFVNKKATRISIATVIGPPLDTVVGPVPELVNRETNAPAYTGIKYKEYMQLQQSNQLDGKSCLDHENDDLRSRIFRLRLPKRSATNILDRWVGEGNQITISELRQISKELRKSQRYKHALEITEWMVSHEEYELSDSDYAVRIDLMTKVFGIDAAERYFEGLPLPAKTSETCTALLHSYGGAKLIEKAEKLFERMKDSNLPLNALTHNEMMTLYMSVGHVEKVPLVIEELKRQKVAPDIFTYNLWISSCAATLNIDEVRRILVEMRHDSVCNKDWVRYINLTNIYVIAGLLVNAESKSLVEADKGITQRELITYDFLIILYAGLGNKDRIDQIWKCLRMAKQKMTSRNYICILSSYLMLGHLKEVEEVIDQWKQSTTTDFDVSACSRLVDAFADVGLTEKANSFHILLIQKNCDPASLSK
;
A
#
# COMPACT_ATOMS: atom_id res chain seq x y z
N MET A 1 32.55 -19.92 -7.63
CA MET A 1 31.55 -20.73 -8.35
C MET A 1 32.07 -20.92 -9.77
N ILE A 2 31.98 -22.12 -10.34
CA ILE A 2 32.42 -22.40 -11.71
C ILE A 2 31.44 -21.69 -12.68
N SER A 3 31.94 -21.09 -13.76
CA SER A 3 31.09 -20.47 -14.79
C SER A 3 30.20 -21.48 -15.52
N ILE A 4 29.05 -21.05 -16.06
CA ILE A 4 28.16 -21.95 -16.81
C ILE A 4 28.83 -22.41 -18.09
N LYS A 5 29.63 -21.55 -18.72
CA LYS A 5 30.43 -21.94 -19.88
C LYS A 5 31.34 -23.12 -19.55
N ALA A 6 32.11 -23.05 -18.46
CA ALA A 6 32.99 -24.14 -18.05
C ALA A 6 32.21 -25.42 -17.69
N LEU A 7 31.01 -25.29 -17.10
CA LEU A 7 30.13 -26.42 -16.85
C LEU A 7 29.62 -27.05 -18.15
N ALA A 8 29.14 -26.25 -19.10
CA ALA A 8 28.63 -26.71 -20.38
C ALA A 8 29.70 -27.36 -21.26
N GLU A 9 30.96 -26.92 -21.14
CA GLU A 9 32.12 -27.48 -21.84
C GLU A 9 32.71 -28.71 -21.13
N SER A 10 32.20 -29.08 -19.95
CA SER A 10 32.72 -30.23 -19.19
C SER A 10 32.42 -31.56 -19.90
N PRO A 11 33.40 -32.49 -20.00
CA PRO A 11 33.18 -33.77 -20.64
C PRO A 11 32.08 -34.58 -19.92
N GLY A 12 31.06 -35.01 -20.66
CA GLY A 12 30.02 -35.92 -20.15
C GLY A 12 28.78 -35.26 -19.55
N LEU A 13 28.64 -33.93 -19.63
CA LEU A 13 27.40 -33.26 -19.24
C LEU A 13 26.25 -33.63 -20.19
N THR A 14 25.39 -34.55 -19.75
CA THR A 14 24.24 -35.04 -20.52
C THR A 14 22.91 -34.51 -20.00
N SER A 15 22.88 -34.04 -18.76
CA SER A 15 21.73 -33.42 -18.09
C SER A 15 22.18 -32.19 -17.28
N ILE A 16 21.30 -31.21 -17.08
CA ILE A 16 21.61 -30.05 -16.25
C ILE A 16 21.61 -30.41 -14.76
N PRO A 17 22.45 -29.77 -13.91
CA PRO A 17 22.36 -29.98 -12.47
C PRO A 17 21.02 -29.47 -11.91
N PRO A 18 20.46 -30.08 -10.85
CA PRO A 18 19.18 -29.68 -10.27
C PRO A 18 19.08 -28.22 -9.85
N THR A 19 20.20 -27.58 -9.50
CA THR A 19 20.26 -26.16 -9.14
C THR A 19 19.93 -25.22 -10.30
N TYR A 20 19.93 -25.71 -11.54
CA TYR A 20 19.57 -24.97 -12.75
C TYR A 20 18.18 -25.34 -13.29
N THR A 21 17.51 -26.31 -12.67
CA THR A 21 16.19 -26.75 -13.09
C THR A 21 15.16 -25.67 -12.78
N PHE A 22 14.64 -25.04 -13.83
CA PHE A 22 13.64 -24.00 -13.76
C PHE A 22 12.27 -24.57 -14.16
N THR A 23 11.32 -24.59 -13.22
CA THR A 23 9.96 -25.08 -13.48
C THR A 23 9.12 -23.98 -14.12
N ARG A 24 8.60 -24.23 -15.32
CA ARG A 24 7.76 -23.27 -16.07
C ARG A 24 6.30 -23.41 -15.65
N SER A 25 5.55 -22.30 -15.59
CA SER A 25 4.10 -22.35 -15.43
C SER A 25 3.44 -22.78 -16.76
N PRO A 26 2.31 -23.51 -16.78
CA PRO A 26 1.56 -23.77 -18.00
C PRO A 26 1.12 -22.51 -18.76
N SER A 27 0.99 -21.38 -18.06
CA SER A 27 0.72 -20.06 -18.68
C SER A 27 1.91 -19.47 -19.43
N ASP A 28 3.12 -20.02 -19.24
CA ASP A 28 4.36 -19.58 -19.89
C ASP A 28 4.59 -20.18 -21.28
N GLU A 29 3.75 -21.13 -21.70
CA GLU A 29 3.92 -21.91 -22.94
C GLU A 29 3.22 -21.32 -24.17
N ALA A 30 2.29 -20.38 -23.99
CA ALA A 30 1.61 -19.71 -25.09
C ALA A 30 2.54 -18.69 -25.76
N VAL A 31 3.37 -19.18 -26.68
CA VAL A 31 4.21 -18.37 -27.55
C VAL A 31 3.46 -18.11 -28.85
N SER A 32 3.24 -16.83 -29.18
CA SER A 32 2.74 -16.46 -30.50
C SER A 32 3.91 -16.46 -31.49
N ASP A 33 3.77 -17.21 -32.57
CA ASP A 33 4.64 -17.16 -33.75
C ASP A 33 3.95 -16.46 -34.93
N ASP A 34 2.88 -15.69 -34.66
CA ASP A 34 2.18 -14.91 -35.69
C ASP A 34 3.11 -13.80 -36.22
N PRO A 35 3.37 -13.73 -37.54
CA PRO A 35 4.14 -12.64 -38.13
C PRO A 35 3.57 -11.24 -37.86
N GLU A 36 2.25 -11.14 -37.61
CA GLU A 36 1.59 -9.88 -37.24
C GLU A 36 1.95 -9.43 -35.80
N ASP A 37 2.40 -10.33 -34.94
CA ASP A 37 2.85 -10.05 -33.57
C ASP A 37 4.36 -9.69 -33.53
N SER A 38 4.87 -8.90 -34.49
CA SER A 38 6.27 -8.46 -34.49
C SER A 38 6.46 -7.06 -33.87
N ILE A 39 7.58 -6.87 -33.16
CA ILE A 39 7.88 -5.56 -32.56
C ILE A 39 8.08 -4.50 -33.67
N PRO A 40 7.61 -3.25 -33.47
CA PRO A 40 7.73 -2.19 -34.47
C PRO A 40 9.16 -1.93 -34.92
N ILE A 41 9.34 -1.52 -36.18
CA ILE A 41 10.65 -1.12 -36.73
C ILE A 41 10.68 0.40 -36.91
N ILE A 42 11.72 1.03 -36.40
CA ILE A 42 12.00 2.46 -36.51
C ILE A 42 13.23 2.67 -37.39
N ASP A 43 13.06 3.40 -38.49
CA ASP A 43 14.18 3.86 -39.31
C ASP A 43 14.80 5.11 -38.67
N PHE A 44 15.98 4.95 -38.08
CA PHE A 44 16.66 6.03 -37.37
C PHE A 44 17.09 7.18 -38.29
N SER A 45 17.38 6.90 -39.56
CA SER A 45 17.81 7.91 -40.52
C SER A 45 16.71 8.94 -40.80
N LEU A 46 15.44 8.54 -40.70
CA LEU A 46 14.29 9.45 -40.84
C LEU A 46 14.13 10.37 -39.63
N LEU A 47 14.62 9.96 -38.46
CA LEU A 47 14.63 10.80 -37.25
C LEU A 47 15.69 11.90 -37.31
N THR A 48 16.90 11.57 -37.81
CA THR A 48 18.05 12.49 -37.82
C THR A 48 18.20 13.28 -39.11
N SER A 49 17.81 12.70 -40.24
CA SER A 49 18.11 13.21 -41.59
C SER A 49 16.89 13.24 -42.53
N GLY A 50 15.71 12.90 -42.03
CA GLY A 50 14.45 13.01 -42.77
C GLY A 50 13.99 14.46 -42.96
N THR A 51 13.08 14.66 -43.90
CA THR A 51 12.33 15.93 -44.02
C THR A 51 11.51 16.21 -42.75
N PRO A 52 11.09 17.46 -42.48
CA PRO A 52 10.29 17.78 -41.29
C PRO A 52 9.05 16.89 -41.12
N ASP A 53 8.36 16.57 -42.22
CA ASP A 53 7.17 15.70 -42.21
C ASP A 53 7.52 14.24 -41.88
N GLN A 54 8.56 13.69 -42.52
CA GLN A 54 9.05 12.34 -42.24
C GLN A 54 9.52 12.21 -40.79
N ARG A 55 10.23 13.21 -40.27
CA ARG A 55 10.69 13.26 -38.88
C ARG A 55 9.50 13.28 -37.92
N SER A 56 8.49 14.11 -38.18
CA SER A 56 7.27 14.19 -37.36
C SER A 56 6.52 12.85 -37.32
N GLN A 57 6.34 12.20 -38.48
CA GLN A 57 5.74 10.86 -38.58
C GLN A 57 6.55 9.80 -37.83
N THR A 58 7.88 9.84 -37.95
CA THR A 58 8.79 8.92 -37.25
C THR A 58 8.71 9.11 -35.72
N ILE A 59 8.64 10.36 -35.23
CA ILE A 59 8.43 10.67 -33.81
C ILE A 59 7.08 10.11 -33.32
N HIS A 60 6.02 10.25 -34.11
CA HIS A 60 4.71 9.68 -33.77
C HIS A 60 4.75 8.15 -33.69
N HIS A 61 5.38 7.49 -34.66
CA HIS A 61 5.55 6.02 -34.66
C HIS A 61 6.40 5.54 -33.49
N LEU A 62 7.48 6.26 -33.16
CA LEU A 62 8.32 5.98 -31.99
C LEU A 62 7.52 6.07 -30.70
N GLY A 63 6.69 7.11 -30.54
CA GLY A 63 5.80 7.25 -29.38
C GLY A 63 4.80 6.09 -29.24
N LYS A 64 4.18 5.66 -30.35
CA LYS A 64 3.31 4.47 -30.37
C LYS A 64 4.05 3.19 -30.00
N ALA A 65 5.26 2.99 -30.52
CA ALA A 65 6.07 1.83 -30.18
C ALA A 65 6.39 1.79 -28.67
N CYS A 66 6.75 2.93 -28.07
CA CYS A 66 6.99 3.03 -26.63
C CYS A 66 5.71 2.81 -25.78
N GLN A 67 4.56 3.24 -26.27
CA GLN A 67 3.27 3.15 -25.57
C GLN A 67 2.68 1.73 -25.64
N ASP A 68 2.60 1.17 -26.85
CA ASP A 68 1.87 -0.06 -27.11
C ASP A 68 2.74 -1.29 -26.86
N TRP A 69 4.00 -1.23 -27.28
CA TRP A 69 4.92 -2.37 -27.25
C TRP A 69 6.00 -2.27 -26.18
N GLY A 70 6.44 -1.07 -25.82
CA GLY A 70 7.61 -0.87 -24.97
C GLY A 70 8.93 -1.40 -25.55
N PHE A 71 8.89 -1.98 -26.76
CA PHE A 71 9.97 -2.60 -27.51
C PHE A 71 9.86 -2.21 -28.98
N PHE A 72 10.99 -2.02 -29.64
CA PHE A 72 11.07 -1.77 -31.08
C PHE A 72 12.46 -2.10 -31.61
N MET A 73 12.55 -2.40 -32.90
CA MET A 73 13.83 -2.49 -33.61
C MET A 73 14.22 -1.15 -34.19
N VAL A 74 15.51 -0.86 -34.22
CA VAL A 74 16.08 0.32 -34.86
C VAL A 74 17.00 -0.13 -35.98
N ILE A 75 16.75 0.37 -37.19
CA ILE A 75 17.57 0.16 -38.38
C ILE A 75 18.16 1.47 -38.87
N ASN A 76 19.14 1.41 -39.79
CA ASN A 76 19.81 2.59 -40.35
C ASN A 76 20.37 3.54 -39.27
N HIS A 77 20.83 2.96 -38.16
CA HIS A 77 21.28 3.66 -36.94
C HIS A 77 22.66 4.33 -37.04
N GLY A 78 23.39 4.11 -38.14
CA GLY A 78 24.72 4.70 -38.36
C GLY A 78 25.88 4.06 -37.58
N VAL A 79 25.62 3.23 -36.56
CA VAL A 79 26.66 2.40 -35.93
C VAL A 79 27.19 1.36 -36.93
N PRO A 80 28.52 1.27 -37.18
CA PRO A 80 29.07 0.30 -38.13
C PRO A 80 28.83 -1.16 -37.71
N GLU A 81 28.37 -1.98 -38.65
CA GLU A 81 28.16 -3.42 -38.44
C GLU A 81 29.46 -4.13 -37.97
N SER A 82 30.60 -3.72 -38.53
CA SER A 82 31.92 -4.24 -38.13
C SER A 82 32.24 -3.97 -36.67
N LEU A 83 31.81 -2.83 -36.11
CA LEU A 83 32.01 -2.49 -34.70
C LEU A 83 31.08 -3.29 -33.79
N MET A 84 29.81 -3.47 -34.19
CA MET A 84 28.86 -4.31 -33.45
C MET A 84 29.36 -5.77 -33.38
N LYS A 85 29.86 -6.29 -34.50
CA LYS A 85 30.47 -7.62 -34.56
C LYS A 85 31.73 -7.70 -33.69
N ALA A 86 32.65 -6.74 -33.83
CA ALA A 86 33.87 -6.70 -33.03
C ALA A 86 33.58 -6.66 -31.52
N MET A 87 32.53 -5.95 -31.08
CA MET A 87 32.13 -5.94 -29.68
C MET A 87 31.59 -7.31 -29.22
N ALA A 88 30.77 -7.98 -30.04
CA ALA A 88 30.30 -9.33 -29.75
C ALA A 88 31.46 -10.34 -29.66
N ASP A 89 32.40 -10.28 -30.60
CA ASP A 89 33.59 -11.13 -30.63
C ASP A 89 34.49 -10.87 -29.41
N ALA A 90 34.74 -9.60 -29.07
CA ALA A 90 35.52 -9.22 -27.89
C ALA A 90 34.89 -9.71 -26.57
N CYS A 91 33.55 -9.67 -26.45
CA CYS A 91 32.85 -10.29 -25.33
C CYS A 91 33.02 -11.81 -25.31
N GLY A 92 32.94 -12.47 -26.48
CA GLY A 92 33.21 -13.91 -26.60
C GLY A 92 34.62 -14.28 -26.14
N GLU A 93 35.63 -13.51 -26.56
CA GLU A 93 37.02 -13.66 -26.12
C GLU A 93 37.18 -13.45 -24.62
N PHE A 94 36.51 -12.45 -24.03
CA PHE A 94 36.50 -12.27 -22.57
C PHE A 94 35.96 -13.50 -21.84
N PHE A 95 34.86 -14.09 -22.30
CA PHE A 95 34.30 -15.28 -21.66
C PHE A 95 35.17 -16.53 -21.83
N ASN A 96 36.05 -16.55 -22.84
CA ASN A 96 37.05 -17.59 -23.06
C ASN A 96 38.31 -17.46 -22.16
N LEU A 97 38.47 -16.36 -21.42
CA LEU A 97 39.53 -16.23 -20.42
C LEU A 97 39.41 -17.32 -19.34
N THR A 98 40.53 -17.63 -18.67
CA THR A 98 40.51 -18.64 -17.60
C THR A 98 39.67 -18.16 -16.42
N GLU A 99 39.19 -19.09 -15.59
CA GLU A 99 38.43 -18.74 -14.40
C GLU A 99 39.25 -17.88 -13.42
N GLU A 100 40.57 -18.09 -13.33
CA GLU A 100 41.47 -17.26 -12.53
C GLU A 100 41.52 -15.82 -13.02
N GLU A 101 41.60 -15.61 -14.34
CA GLU A 101 41.62 -14.29 -14.96
C GLU A 101 40.27 -13.58 -14.80
N LYS A 102 39.15 -14.30 -14.98
CA LYS A 102 37.81 -13.73 -14.77
C LYS A 102 37.57 -13.37 -13.30
N ARG A 103 38.13 -14.13 -12.35
CA ARG A 103 37.97 -13.88 -10.91
C ARG A 103 38.47 -12.50 -10.47
N GLU A 104 39.41 -11.88 -11.19
CA GLU A 104 39.83 -10.49 -10.97
C GLU A 104 38.66 -9.50 -11.06
N TYR A 105 37.62 -9.85 -11.82
CA TYR A 105 36.44 -9.02 -12.06
C TYR A 105 35.19 -9.52 -11.32
N GLY A 106 35.30 -10.41 -10.33
CA GLY A 106 34.13 -11.04 -9.69
C GLY A 106 33.14 -10.07 -9.03
N GLY A 107 33.61 -8.89 -8.60
CA GLY A 107 32.84 -7.89 -7.85
C GLY A 107 32.26 -8.39 -6.51
N LYS A 108 31.99 -7.48 -5.59
CA LYS A 108 31.33 -7.75 -4.29
C LYS A 108 30.03 -6.98 -4.14
N HIS A 109 29.94 -5.79 -4.74
CA HIS A 109 28.77 -4.93 -4.64
C HIS A 109 28.10 -4.71 -5.99
N VAL A 110 26.81 -4.40 -5.94
CA VAL A 110 25.97 -4.16 -7.13
C VAL A 110 26.48 -3.01 -8.01
N LEU A 111 27.14 -2.04 -7.38
CA LEU A 111 27.61 -0.82 -8.01
C LEU A 111 29.12 -0.82 -8.29
N ASP A 112 29.77 -1.99 -8.24
CA ASP A 112 31.17 -2.10 -8.64
C ASP A 112 31.34 -1.79 -10.14
N SER A 113 32.39 -1.04 -10.48
CA SER A 113 32.66 -0.57 -11.85
C SER A 113 32.69 -1.67 -12.91
N ILE A 114 33.20 -2.84 -12.55
CA ILE A 114 33.26 -4.03 -13.40
C ILE A 114 32.85 -5.23 -12.54
N ARG A 115 31.91 -6.02 -13.05
CA ARG A 115 31.48 -7.27 -12.41
C ARG A 115 31.29 -8.35 -13.43
N CYS A 116 31.92 -9.49 -13.24
CA CYS A 116 31.65 -10.71 -13.96
C CYS A 116 31.16 -11.79 -13.00
N GLY A 117 30.33 -12.70 -13.50
CA GLY A 117 29.77 -13.75 -12.68
C GLY A 117 28.82 -14.62 -13.47
N THR A 118 28.03 -15.39 -12.73
CA THR A 118 27.10 -16.38 -13.25
C THR A 118 25.72 -16.19 -12.65
N SER A 119 24.68 -16.74 -13.29
CA SER A 119 23.26 -16.50 -12.95
C SER A 119 22.91 -15.00 -13.02
N PHE A 120 21.90 -14.54 -12.27
CA PHE A 120 21.60 -13.12 -12.10
C PHE A 120 22.30 -12.56 -10.86
N ASN A 121 22.09 -13.22 -9.71
CA ASN A 121 22.83 -13.04 -8.48
C ASN A 121 22.90 -14.38 -7.72
N ALA A 122 23.93 -15.17 -7.99
CA ALA A 122 24.05 -16.53 -7.46
C ALA A 122 24.05 -16.66 -5.92
N SER A 123 24.17 -15.57 -5.15
CA SER A 123 24.04 -15.58 -3.69
C SER A 123 22.60 -15.40 -3.19
N VAL A 124 21.69 -14.95 -4.04
CA VAL A 124 20.28 -14.65 -3.72
C VAL A 124 19.32 -15.58 -4.49
N ASP A 125 19.74 -16.03 -5.67
CA ASP A 125 18.95 -16.87 -6.57
C ASP A 125 18.67 -18.24 -5.93
N LYS A 126 17.38 -18.60 -5.78
CA LYS A 126 16.97 -19.96 -5.36
C LYS A 126 17.24 -21.00 -6.46
N VAL A 127 17.14 -20.58 -7.72
CA VAL A 127 17.44 -21.36 -8.92
C VAL A 127 18.46 -20.58 -9.73
N LEU A 128 19.58 -21.21 -10.07
CA LEU A 128 20.62 -20.58 -10.88
C LEU A 128 20.20 -20.56 -12.35
N PHE A 129 20.51 -19.46 -13.03
CA PHE A 129 20.22 -19.28 -14.45
C PHE A 129 21.40 -19.70 -15.33
N TRP A 130 21.10 -20.25 -16.50
CA TRP A 130 22.07 -20.78 -17.46
C TRP A 130 22.76 -19.66 -18.26
N ARG A 131 23.46 -18.78 -17.53
CA ARG A 131 24.02 -17.53 -18.05
C ARG A 131 25.28 -17.16 -17.28
N ASP A 132 26.30 -16.75 -18.03
CA ASP A 132 27.42 -15.95 -17.51
C ASP A 132 27.29 -14.50 -17.96
N PHE A 133 27.81 -13.57 -17.17
CA PHE A 133 27.70 -12.14 -17.46
C PHE A 133 28.98 -11.36 -17.20
N LEU A 134 29.09 -10.24 -17.90
CA LEU A 134 30.03 -9.16 -17.65
C LEU A 134 29.29 -7.82 -17.68
N LYS A 135 29.34 -7.08 -16.59
CA LYS A 135 28.74 -5.76 -16.38
C LYS A 135 29.84 -4.72 -16.23
N ILE A 136 29.75 -3.61 -16.96
CA ILE A 136 30.76 -2.55 -16.99
C ILE A 136 30.08 -1.18 -17.02
N PHE A 137 30.36 -0.33 -16.04
CA PHE A 137 30.02 1.09 -16.15
C PHE A 137 31.00 1.78 -17.12
N VAL A 138 30.47 2.34 -18.20
CA VAL A 138 31.28 2.98 -19.26
C VAL A 138 31.10 4.50 -19.32
N HIS A 139 30.10 5.02 -18.62
CA HIS A 139 29.84 6.45 -18.46
C HIS A 139 29.12 6.71 -17.12
N PRO A 140 29.39 7.82 -16.40
CA PRO A 140 30.24 8.95 -16.78
C PRO A 140 31.74 8.69 -16.72
N GLN A 141 32.17 7.74 -15.88
CA GLN A 141 33.56 7.28 -15.86
C GLN A 141 33.71 6.03 -16.74
N PHE A 142 34.70 6.03 -17.63
CA PHE A 142 34.96 4.90 -18.51
C PHE A 142 35.79 3.82 -17.79
N HIS A 143 35.17 2.66 -17.55
CA HIS A 143 35.83 1.46 -17.07
C HIS A 143 35.89 0.39 -18.17
N SER A 144 36.91 -0.47 -18.12
CA SER A 144 37.07 -1.59 -19.04
C SER A 144 37.98 -2.64 -18.41
N PRO A 145 37.72 -3.93 -18.63
CA PRO A 145 38.73 -4.97 -18.47
C PRO A 145 40.01 -4.64 -19.26
N SER A 146 41.15 -5.09 -18.75
CA SER A 146 42.44 -5.01 -19.44
C SER A 146 42.67 -6.17 -20.41
N LYS A 147 41.87 -7.24 -20.29
CA LYS A 147 41.90 -8.42 -21.14
C LYS A 147 40.51 -8.68 -21.73
N PRO A 148 40.41 -9.11 -22.99
CA PRO A 148 41.51 -9.23 -23.96
C PRO A 148 42.07 -7.85 -24.40
N PRO A 149 43.29 -7.77 -24.98
CA PRO A 149 43.97 -6.49 -25.24
C PRO A 149 43.18 -5.49 -26.09
N ALA A 150 42.44 -5.97 -27.11
CA ALA A 150 41.62 -5.12 -27.98
C ALA A 150 40.28 -4.69 -27.36
N PHE A 151 39.88 -5.30 -26.23
CA PHE A 151 38.55 -5.09 -25.63
C PHE A 151 38.29 -3.64 -25.28
N ARG A 152 39.30 -2.97 -24.70
CA ARG A 152 39.16 -1.59 -24.22
C ARG A 152 38.85 -0.60 -25.34
N GLU A 153 39.56 -0.71 -26.46
CA GLU A 153 39.43 0.21 -27.59
C GLU A 153 38.10 0.00 -28.32
N ILE A 154 37.72 -1.27 -28.51
CA ILE A 154 36.42 -1.64 -29.10
C ILE A 154 35.27 -1.16 -28.21
N LEU A 155 35.35 -1.41 -26.90
CA LEU A 155 34.33 -0.99 -25.92
C LEU A 155 34.19 0.54 -25.89
N LEU A 156 35.31 1.27 -25.95
CA LEU A 156 35.29 2.74 -25.94
C LEU A 156 34.51 3.28 -27.14
N GLU A 157 34.87 2.85 -28.36
CA GLU A 157 34.18 3.33 -29.56
C GLU A 157 32.72 2.86 -29.60
N TYR A 158 32.42 1.60 -29.26
CA TYR A 158 31.06 1.09 -29.20
C TYR A 158 30.19 1.84 -28.18
N SER A 159 30.71 2.11 -26.98
CA SER A 159 29.99 2.85 -25.93
C SER A 159 29.65 4.27 -26.37
N LYS A 160 30.59 4.95 -27.04
CA LYS A 160 30.37 6.29 -27.59
C LYS A 160 29.26 6.29 -28.64
N ARG A 161 29.33 5.40 -29.64
CA ARG A 161 28.35 5.32 -30.74
C ARG A 161 26.96 4.91 -30.27
N SER A 162 26.89 3.92 -29.38
CA SER A 162 25.59 3.49 -28.81
C SER A 162 24.98 4.58 -27.92
N ARG A 163 25.80 5.38 -27.23
CA ARG A 163 25.33 6.52 -26.46
C ARG A 163 24.79 7.64 -27.33
N GLU A 164 25.49 8.01 -28.41
CA GLU A 164 25.02 8.98 -29.41
C GLU A 164 23.64 8.58 -29.95
N LEU A 165 23.49 7.31 -30.37
CA LEU A 165 22.22 6.74 -30.81
C LEU A 165 21.12 6.88 -29.75
N ALA A 166 21.40 6.47 -28.50
CA ALA A 166 20.42 6.54 -27.42
C ALA A 166 19.99 7.98 -27.09
N MET A 167 20.90 8.96 -27.15
CA MET A 167 20.54 10.36 -26.89
C MET A 167 19.57 10.89 -27.95
N GLU A 168 19.80 10.59 -29.23
CA GLU A 168 18.87 11.01 -30.29
C GLU A 168 17.50 10.31 -30.21
N LEU A 169 17.46 9.03 -29.85
CA LEU A 169 16.21 8.33 -29.57
C LEU A 169 15.44 8.99 -28.42
N LEU A 170 16.13 9.35 -27.33
CA LEU A 170 15.51 10.05 -26.20
C LEU A 170 14.96 11.43 -26.60
N LYS A 171 15.57 12.13 -27.57
CA LYS A 171 14.99 13.38 -28.11
C LYS A 171 13.67 13.13 -28.81
N GLY A 172 13.63 12.13 -29.69
CA GLY A 172 12.41 11.70 -30.37
C GLY A 172 11.31 11.30 -29.38
N ILE A 173 11.66 10.51 -28.36
CA ILE A 173 10.75 10.09 -27.28
C ILE A 173 10.22 11.30 -26.50
N SER A 174 11.08 12.24 -26.14
CA SER A 174 10.69 13.48 -25.47
C SER A 174 9.65 14.27 -26.28
N MET A 175 9.90 14.47 -27.57
CA MET A 175 8.97 15.16 -28.47
C MET A 175 7.64 14.40 -28.63
N SER A 176 7.67 13.07 -28.71
CA SER A 176 6.46 12.25 -28.82
C SER A 176 5.55 12.32 -27.58
N LEU A 177 6.10 12.68 -26.41
CA LEU A 177 5.34 12.95 -25.20
C LEU A 177 4.71 14.34 -25.18
N GLY A 178 5.02 15.21 -26.15
CA GLY A 178 4.63 16.61 -26.17
C GLY A 178 5.59 17.53 -25.40
N LEU A 179 6.79 17.04 -25.06
CA LEU A 179 7.82 17.80 -24.37
C LEU A 179 8.84 18.40 -25.37
N GLY A 180 9.67 19.32 -24.90
CA GLY A 180 10.83 19.80 -25.68
C GLY A 180 11.82 18.66 -26.00
N ASP A 181 12.56 18.75 -27.10
CA ASP A 181 13.45 17.69 -27.57
C ASP A 181 14.51 17.25 -26.54
N THR A 182 15.07 18.19 -25.80
CA THR A 182 16.10 17.95 -24.77
C THR A 182 15.52 17.87 -23.35
N HIS A 183 14.20 17.93 -23.19
CA HIS A 183 13.56 18.01 -21.87
C HIS A 183 13.94 16.82 -20.99
N ILE A 184 13.78 15.58 -21.47
CA ILE A 184 14.16 14.37 -20.71
C ILE A 184 15.64 14.40 -20.32
N GLN A 185 16.51 14.80 -21.25
CA GLN A 185 17.96 14.82 -21.03
C GLN A 185 18.34 15.81 -19.92
N ASN A 186 17.75 17.00 -19.95
CA ASN A 186 18.00 18.05 -18.97
C ASN A 186 17.39 17.70 -17.61
N ALA A 187 16.14 17.25 -17.59
CA ALA A 187 15.41 16.91 -16.37
C ALA A 187 16.10 15.80 -15.55
N LEU A 188 16.76 14.86 -16.23
CA LEU A 188 17.42 13.73 -15.60
C LEU A 188 18.95 13.84 -15.57
N ASN A 189 19.50 15.00 -15.96
CA ASN A 189 20.94 15.26 -16.04
C ASN A 189 21.71 14.17 -16.79
N LEU A 190 21.22 13.83 -17.98
CA LEU A 190 21.78 12.72 -18.76
C LEU A 190 23.18 13.00 -19.30
N GLU A 191 23.68 14.25 -19.24
CA GLU A 191 25.10 14.54 -19.49
C GLU A 191 26.01 13.76 -18.53
N LEU A 192 25.60 13.58 -17.28
CA LEU A 192 26.27 12.73 -16.28
C LEU A 192 25.57 11.37 -16.08
N GLY A 193 24.61 11.05 -16.95
CA GLY A 193 23.78 9.85 -16.87
C GLY A 193 24.60 8.56 -16.91
N LEU A 194 24.11 7.50 -16.29
CA LEU A 194 24.79 6.22 -16.29
C LEU A 194 24.66 5.53 -17.66
N GLN A 195 25.76 4.97 -18.16
CA GLN A 195 25.73 3.95 -19.22
C GLN A 195 26.37 2.67 -18.68
N LEU A 196 25.57 1.61 -18.64
CA LEU A 196 25.99 0.27 -18.21
C LEU A 196 25.96 -0.66 -19.42
N LEU A 197 27.09 -1.29 -19.72
CA LEU A 197 27.14 -2.40 -20.66
C LEU A 197 27.03 -3.73 -19.92
N ALA A 198 26.09 -4.57 -20.31
CA ALA A 198 25.88 -5.91 -19.79
C ALA A 198 25.97 -6.93 -20.92
N ALA A 199 27.12 -7.58 -21.03
CA ALA A 199 27.32 -8.72 -21.91
C ALA A 199 26.86 -10.00 -21.23
N ASN A 200 26.11 -10.82 -21.95
CA ASN A 200 25.53 -12.07 -21.46
C ASN A 200 25.91 -13.20 -22.40
N LEU A 201 26.42 -14.30 -21.84
CA LEU A 201 26.73 -15.52 -22.57
C LEU A 201 25.84 -16.66 -22.07
N TYR A 202 25.16 -17.31 -23.01
CA TYR A 202 24.31 -18.46 -22.77
C TYR A 202 24.87 -19.63 -23.57
N PRO A 203 25.62 -20.56 -22.95
CA PRO A 203 26.18 -21.69 -23.68
C PRO A 203 25.10 -22.73 -24.01
N PRO A 204 25.36 -23.67 -24.94
CA PRO A 204 24.44 -24.75 -25.24
C PRO A 204 24.00 -25.49 -23.97
N CYS A 205 22.70 -25.69 -23.83
CA CYS A 205 22.11 -26.38 -22.70
C CYS A 205 21.65 -27.80 -23.14
N PRO A 206 22.01 -28.88 -22.43
CA PRO A 206 21.61 -30.23 -22.83
C PRO A 206 20.09 -30.46 -22.74
N GLU A 207 19.43 -29.76 -21.81
CA GLU A 207 17.99 -29.83 -21.50
C GLU A 207 17.40 -28.40 -21.47
N PRO A 208 17.34 -27.69 -22.61
CA PRO A 208 16.93 -26.29 -22.66
C PRO A 208 15.48 -26.06 -22.21
N GLU A 209 14.64 -27.09 -22.23
CA GLU A 209 13.28 -27.09 -21.69
C GLU A 209 13.23 -27.01 -20.16
N LEU A 210 14.30 -27.47 -19.48
CA LEU A 210 14.41 -27.45 -18.01
C LEU A 210 15.25 -26.30 -17.48
N ALA A 211 15.83 -25.47 -18.36
CA ALA A 211 16.69 -24.35 -17.96
C ALA A 211 16.11 -23.00 -18.41
N MET A 212 16.61 -21.93 -17.77
CA MET A 212 16.31 -20.56 -18.14
C MET A 212 17.59 -19.73 -18.21
N GLY A 213 17.73 -18.89 -19.25
CA GLY A 213 18.88 -18.01 -19.39
C GLY A 213 18.73 -16.75 -18.55
N MET A 214 17.57 -16.11 -18.64
CA MET A 214 17.16 -14.99 -17.78
C MET A 214 15.66 -15.11 -17.52
N PRO A 215 15.20 -15.05 -16.26
CA PRO A 215 13.78 -15.15 -15.93
C PRO A 215 12.99 -13.93 -16.44
N PRO A 216 11.64 -13.99 -16.43
CA PRO A 216 10.80 -12.81 -16.65
C PRO A 216 11.22 -11.64 -15.76
N HIS A 217 11.57 -10.51 -16.36
CA HIS A 217 11.94 -9.27 -15.67
C HIS A 217 11.66 -8.04 -16.53
N SER A 218 11.65 -6.86 -15.92
CA SER A 218 11.74 -5.58 -16.62
C SER A 218 13.09 -4.90 -16.35
N ASP A 219 13.49 -4.03 -17.27
CA ASP A 219 14.78 -3.35 -17.19
C ASP A 219 14.69 -2.08 -16.33
N HIS A 220 15.71 -1.84 -15.50
CA HIS A 220 15.89 -0.54 -14.87
C HIS A 220 16.41 0.50 -15.88
N GLY A 221 16.33 1.79 -15.53
CA GLY A 221 16.80 2.88 -16.39
C GLY A 221 15.74 3.36 -17.40
N LEU A 222 16.18 4.11 -18.40
CA LEU A 222 15.32 4.77 -19.39
C LEU A 222 15.15 3.94 -20.65
N LEU A 223 16.26 3.51 -21.23
CA LEU A 223 16.30 2.71 -22.45
C LEU A 223 17.41 1.67 -22.36
N THR A 224 17.14 0.50 -22.94
CA THR A 224 18.15 -0.53 -23.20
C THR A 224 18.31 -0.71 -24.70
N LEU A 225 19.56 -0.70 -25.19
CA LEU A 225 19.91 -1.01 -26.59
C LEU A 225 20.59 -2.38 -26.61
N LEU A 226 19.96 -3.37 -27.26
CA LEU A 226 20.41 -4.75 -27.30
C LEU A 226 20.91 -5.13 -28.68
N ILE A 227 22.11 -5.73 -28.73
CA ILE A 227 22.62 -6.46 -29.90
C ILE A 227 22.84 -7.93 -29.56
N GLN A 228 22.79 -8.80 -30.56
CA GLN A 228 23.01 -10.25 -30.38
C GLN A 228 23.75 -10.87 -31.57
N ASN A 229 24.40 -12.01 -31.35
CA ASN A 229 25.21 -12.74 -32.34
C ASN A 229 24.40 -13.55 -33.37
N GLY A 230 23.17 -13.13 -33.68
CA GLY A 230 22.28 -13.82 -34.63
C GLY A 230 21.57 -15.07 -34.08
N ILE A 231 21.85 -15.48 -32.83
CA ILE A 231 21.12 -16.57 -32.16
C ILE A 231 19.94 -15.99 -31.38
N SER A 232 18.73 -16.41 -31.75
CA SER A 232 17.50 -15.99 -31.07
C SER A 232 17.39 -16.56 -29.64
N GLY A 233 16.57 -15.91 -28.82
CA GLY A 233 16.35 -16.31 -27.43
C GLY A 233 15.62 -15.27 -26.60
N LEU A 234 15.43 -14.04 -27.09
CA LEU A 234 14.64 -13.02 -26.42
C LEU A 234 13.14 -13.26 -26.67
N GLN A 235 12.36 -13.23 -25.58
CA GLN A 235 10.91 -13.18 -25.64
C GLN A 235 10.38 -12.00 -24.84
N VAL A 236 9.36 -11.34 -25.38
CA VAL A 236 8.69 -10.18 -24.75
C VAL A 236 7.23 -10.51 -24.45
N GLN A 237 6.69 -9.96 -23.37
CA GLN A 237 5.29 -10.15 -23.00
C GLN A 237 4.43 -9.04 -23.63
N HIS A 238 3.57 -9.39 -24.58
CA HIS A 238 2.66 -8.44 -25.23
C HIS A 238 1.22 -8.96 -25.17
N GLN A 239 0.29 -8.12 -24.71
CA GLN A 239 -1.13 -8.44 -24.58
C GLN A 239 -1.43 -9.79 -23.89
N GLY A 240 -0.63 -10.15 -22.89
CA GLY A 240 -0.78 -11.39 -22.12
C GLY A 240 -0.21 -12.65 -22.79
N LYS A 241 0.48 -12.52 -23.93
CA LYS A 241 1.19 -13.61 -24.62
C LYS A 241 2.70 -13.37 -24.63
N TRP A 242 3.47 -14.45 -24.75
CA TRP A 242 4.91 -14.35 -25.02
C TRP A 242 5.15 -14.30 -26.53
N VAL A 243 5.99 -13.37 -26.98
CA VAL A 243 6.31 -13.13 -28.39
C VAL A 243 7.81 -13.30 -28.60
N ASN A 244 8.19 -14.11 -29.59
CA ASN A 244 9.59 -14.30 -29.98
C ASN A 244 10.13 -13.05 -30.70
N VAL A 245 11.24 -12.50 -30.23
CA VAL A 245 11.91 -11.38 -30.90
C VAL A 245 13.01 -11.91 -31.82
N ASN A 246 12.67 -12.05 -33.11
CA ASN A 246 13.62 -12.41 -34.14
C ASN A 246 14.31 -11.14 -34.66
N SER A 247 15.49 -10.83 -34.14
CA SER A 247 16.22 -9.64 -34.58
C SER A 247 16.67 -9.76 -36.03
N ILE A 248 16.49 -8.65 -36.75
CA ILE A 248 17.04 -8.43 -38.08
C ILE A 248 18.56 -8.24 -37.96
N PRO A 249 19.37 -8.75 -38.91
CA PRO A 249 20.80 -8.45 -38.96
C PRO A 249 21.06 -6.94 -38.96
N ASN A 250 22.13 -6.51 -38.28
CA ASN A 250 22.52 -5.10 -38.17
C ASN A 250 21.39 -4.16 -37.69
N ALA A 251 20.64 -4.61 -36.67
CA ALA A 251 19.63 -3.82 -35.98
C ALA A 251 19.87 -3.84 -34.47
N PHE A 252 19.44 -2.78 -33.78
CA PHE A 252 19.29 -2.79 -32.33
C PHE A 252 17.87 -3.18 -31.97
N VAL A 253 17.70 -4.05 -30.98
CA VAL A 253 16.42 -4.14 -30.25
C VAL A 253 16.49 -3.14 -29.12
N VAL A 254 15.51 -2.24 -29.05
CA VAL A 254 15.44 -1.19 -28.03
C VAL A 254 14.20 -1.39 -27.20
N ASN A 255 14.32 -1.25 -25.88
CA ASN A 255 13.18 -1.26 -24.98
C ASN A 255 13.19 -0.12 -23.97
N VAL A 256 11.98 0.23 -23.55
CA VAL A 256 11.68 1.17 -22.49
C VAL A 256 11.97 0.52 -21.15
N GLY A 257 12.69 1.22 -20.27
CA GLY A 257 12.95 0.78 -18.90
C GLY A 257 11.98 1.39 -17.88
N ASP A 258 12.02 0.87 -16.67
CA ASP A 258 11.12 1.20 -15.57
C ASP A 258 11.12 2.70 -15.22
N HIS A 259 12.27 3.38 -15.34
CA HIS A 259 12.37 4.80 -15.03
C HIS A 259 11.74 5.68 -16.11
N MET A 260 11.70 5.21 -17.37
CA MET A 260 10.95 5.87 -18.43
C MET A 260 9.42 5.71 -18.21
N GLU A 261 8.98 4.54 -17.75
CA GLU A 261 7.57 4.33 -17.36
C GLU A 261 7.17 5.25 -16.18
N ILE A 262 8.00 5.32 -15.13
CA ILE A 262 7.78 6.21 -13.98
C ILE A 262 7.69 7.67 -14.41
N MET A 263 8.67 8.16 -15.19
CA MET A 263 8.73 9.58 -15.55
C MET A 263 7.62 9.99 -16.51
N SER A 264 7.18 9.08 -17.38
CA SER A 264 6.07 9.30 -18.31
C SER A 264 4.69 9.11 -17.66
N ASN A 265 4.66 8.91 -16.34
CA ASN A 265 3.46 8.62 -15.55
C ASN A 265 2.67 7.43 -16.12
N GLY A 266 3.35 6.39 -16.60
CA GLY A 266 2.73 5.17 -17.14
C GLY A 266 2.25 5.27 -18.58
N LYS A 267 2.51 6.40 -19.27
CA LYS A 267 2.16 6.57 -20.69
C LYS A 267 3.00 5.66 -21.59
N TYR A 268 4.29 5.50 -21.29
CA TYR A 268 5.16 4.50 -21.94
C TYR A 268 5.37 3.32 -21.02
N ARG A 269 5.43 2.12 -21.60
CA ARG A 269 5.41 0.87 -20.85
C ARG A 269 6.78 0.22 -20.86
N SER A 270 7.34 0.00 -19.68
CA SER A 270 8.41 -0.99 -19.48
C SER A 270 7.77 -2.37 -19.55
N ILE A 271 8.31 -3.27 -20.36
CA ILE A 271 7.66 -4.56 -20.63
C ILE A 271 8.49 -5.72 -20.09
N VAL A 272 7.79 -6.68 -19.47
CA VAL A 272 8.40 -7.91 -18.97
C VAL A 272 8.91 -8.72 -20.14
N HIS A 273 10.15 -9.17 -20.04
CA HIS A 273 10.83 -9.96 -21.06
C HIS A 273 11.73 -11.03 -20.41
N ARG A 274 12.11 -12.04 -21.17
CA ARG A 274 12.92 -13.19 -20.70
C ARG A 274 13.87 -13.70 -21.77
N ALA A 275 14.88 -14.46 -21.37
CA ALA A 275 15.86 -15.05 -22.28
C ALA A 275 15.91 -16.58 -22.17
N PHE A 276 15.66 -17.26 -23.28
CA PHE A 276 15.78 -18.71 -23.43
C PHE A 276 17.17 -19.15 -23.81
N VAL A 277 17.47 -20.39 -23.43
CA VAL A 277 18.64 -21.12 -23.88
C VAL A 277 18.25 -22.16 -24.92
N ASN A 278 19.24 -22.66 -25.65
CA ASN A 278 19.04 -23.63 -26.72
C ASN A 278 20.13 -24.71 -26.63
N LYS A 279 19.90 -25.83 -27.33
CA LYS A 279 20.81 -26.99 -27.33
C LYS A 279 21.96 -26.93 -28.33
N LYS A 280 21.91 -25.99 -29.29
CA LYS A 280 22.72 -26.04 -30.51
C LYS A 280 23.90 -25.08 -30.51
N ALA A 281 23.72 -23.85 -30.01
CA ALA A 281 24.66 -22.76 -30.21
C ALA A 281 24.72 -21.82 -29.01
N THR A 282 25.92 -21.28 -28.76
CA THR A 282 26.14 -20.23 -27.78
C THR A 282 25.48 -18.94 -28.25
N ARG A 283 24.57 -18.39 -27.43
CA ARG A 283 24.01 -17.06 -27.64
C ARG A 283 24.82 -16.04 -26.86
N ILE A 284 25.22 -14.95 -27.53
CA ILE A 284 25.81 -13.77 -26.89
C ILE A 284 24.88 -12.59 -27.15
N SER A 285 24.53 -11.88 -26.09
CA SER A 285 23.75 -10.64 -26.17
C SER A 285 24.42 -9.55 -25.35
N ILE A 286 24.49 -8.33 -25.90
CA ILE A 286 25.10 -7.18 -25.25
C ILE A 286 24.03 -6.10 -25.11
N ALA A 287 23.65 -5.82 -23.87
CA ALA A 287 22.69 -4.79 -23.51
C ALA A 287 23.43 -3.52 -23.06
N THR A 288 23.14 -2.39 -23.70
CA THR A 288 23.59 -1.06 -23.28
C THR A 288 22.42 -0.35 -22.60
N VAL A 289 22.46 -0.28 -21.27
CA VAL A 289 21.43 0.36 -20.45
C VAL A 289 21.78 1.82 -20.22
N ILE A 290 20.84 2.70 -20.50
CA ILE A 290 20.94 4.15 -20.32
C ILE A 290 20.06 4.56 -19.15
N GLY A 291 20.65 5.16 -18.12
CA GLY A 291 19.94 5.66 -16.96
C GLY A 291 20.41 7.05 -16.53
N PRO A 292 19.72 7.66 -15.56
CA PRO A 292 20.19 8.90 -14.95
C PRO A 292 21.43 8.66 -14.08
N PRO A 293 22.07 9.71 -13.53
CA PRO A 293 23.04 9.56 -12.45
C PRO A 293 22.46 8.76 -11.26
N LEU A 294 23.32 8.04 -10.54
CA LEU A 294 22.91 7.13 -9.46
C LEU A 294 22.10 7.83 -8.35
N ASP A 295 22.41 9.09 -8.05
CA ASP A 295 21.73 9.86 -7.01
C ASP A 295 20.49 10.62 -7.48
N THR A 296 20.14 10.54 -8.77
CA THR A 296 18.96 11.19 -9.32
C THR A 296 17.69 10.50 -8.83
N VAL A 297 16.76 11.30 -8.29
CA VAL A 297 15.39 10.88 -7.98
C VAL A 297 14.55 10.96 -9.26
N VAL A 298 13.96 9.85 -9.68
CA VAL A 298 13.07 9.82 -10.85
C VAL A 298 11.64 9.65 -10.39
N GLY A 299 10.79 10.58 -10.81
CA GLY A 299 9.33 10.55 -10.62
C GLY A 299 8.61 11.10 -11.85
N PRO A 300 7.26 11.09 -11.87
CA PRO A 300 6.48 11.65 -12.97
C PRO A 300 6.85 13.10 -13.31
N VAL A 301 7.05 13.38 -14.60
CA VAL A 301 7.34 14.73 -15.09
C VAL A 301 6.10 15.62 -14.88
N PRO A 302 6.23 16.82 -14.27
CA PRO A 302 5.09 17.66 -13.93
C PRO A 302 4.18 18.00 -15.11
N GLU A 303 4.75 18.21 -16.30
CA GLU A 303 4.04 18.54 -17.54
C GLU A 303 3.13 17.40 -18.04
N LEU A 304 3.35 16.17 -17.57
CA LEU A 304 2.57 14.98 -17.95
C LEU A 304 1.54 14.59 -16.89
N VAL A 305 1.46 15.33 -15.78
CA VAL A 305 0.58 15.07 -14.64
C VAL A 305 -0.43 16.21 -14.50
N ASN A 306 -1.69 15.85 -14.23
CA ASN A 306 -2.73 16.81 -13.91
C ASN A 306 -3.52 16.31 -12.69
N ARG A 307 -3.57 17.07 -11.60
CA ARG A 307 -4.22 16.64 -10.35
C ARG A 307 -5.72 16.34 -10.49
N GLU A 308 -6.38 16.90 -11.50
CA GLU A 308 -7.83 16.73 -11.70
C GLU A 308 -8.16 15.58 -12.67
N THR A 309 -7.29 15.28 -13.64
CA THR A 309 -7.58 14.32 -14.72
C THR A 309 -6.55 13.20 -14.88
N ASN A 310 -5.33 13.37 -14.37
CA ASN A 310 -4.23 12.40 -14.46
C ASN A 310 -3.23 12.55 -13.29
N ALA A 311 -3.62 12.10 -12.10
CA ALA A 311 -2.79 12.16 -10.88
C ALA A 311 -1.48 11.35 -11.04
N PRO A 312 -0.42 11.66 -10.27
CA PRO A 312 0.83 10.90 -10.34
C PRO A 312 0.60 9.46 -9.86
N ALA A 313 0.86 8.51 -10.74
CA ALA A 313 0.71 7.07 -10.49
C ALA A 313 1.93 6.45 -9.79
N TYR A 314 3.07 7.13 -9.82
CA TYR A 314 4.34 6.64 -9.29
C TYR A 314 4.94 7.63 -8.28
N THR A 315 5.57 7.11 -7.23
CA THR A 315 6.37 7.91 -6.29
C THR A 315 7.80 8.00 -6.78
N GLY A 316 8.47 9.14 -6.53
CA GLY A 316 9.86 9.30 -6.91
C GLY A 316 10.80 8.38 -6.11
N ILE A 317 11.73 7.71 -6.80
CA ILE A 317 12.76 6.85 -6.18
C ILE A 317 14.15 7.20 -6.71
N LYS A 318 15.19 7.10 -5.87
CA LYS A 318 16.58 7.27 -6.35
C LYS A 318 17.00 6.08 -7.20
N TYR A 319 17.69 6.36 -8.29
CA TYR A 319 18.09 5.31 -9.23
C TYR A 319 18.97 4.23 -8.57
N LYS A 320 19.93 4.62 -7.72
CA LYS A 320 20.77 3.67 -6.98
C LYS A 320 19.98 2.76 -6.05
N GLU A 321 18.95 3.28 -5.39
CA GLU A 321 18.13 2.55 -4.43
C GLU A 321 17.29 1.51 -5.18
N TYR A 322 16.73 1.89 -6.34
CA TYR A 322 16.03 0.95 -7.23
C TYR A 322 16.94 -0.17 -7.73
N MET A 323 18.14 0.17 -8.23
CA MET A 323 19.10 -0.83 -8.72
C MET A 323 19.53 -1.81 -7.61
N GLN A 324 19.69 -1.32 -6.38
CA GLN A 324 20.00 -2.16 -5.22
C GLN A 324 18.83 -3.07 -4.86
N LEU A 325 17.58 -2.55 -4.85
CA LEU A 325 16.38 -3.34 -4.58
C LEU A 325 16.21 -4.47 -5.59
N GLN A 326 16.32 -4.17 -6.88
CA GLN A 326 16.17 -5.15 -7.95
C GLN A 326 17.23 -6.27 -7.90
N GLN A 327 18.46 -5.95 -7.51
CA GLN A 327 19.54 -6.94 -7.45
C GLN A 327 19.67 -7.67 -6.10
N SER A 328 19.01 -7.19 -5.05
CA SER A 328 18.96 -7.83 -3.74
C SER A 328 17.76 -8.77 -3.57
N ASN A 329 16.77 -8.69 -4.45
CA ASN A 329 15.61 -9.56 -4.49
C ASN A 329 15.68 -10.54 -5.67
N GLN A 330 14.82 -11.56 -5.66
CA GLN A 330 14.64 -12.43 -6.81
C GLN A 330 13.97 -11.66 -7.94
N LEU A 331 14.45 -11.88 -9.18
CA LEU A 331 13.77 -11.38 -10.36
C LEU A 331 12.42 -12.10 -10.51
N ASP A 332 11.34 -11.34 -10.37
CA ASP A 332 9.98 -11.82 -10.57
C ASP A 332 9.17 -10.76 -11.32
N GLY A 333 9.24 -10.80 -12.66
CA GLY A 333 8.52 -9.87 -13.53
C GLY A 333 8.83 -8.41 -13.21
N LYS A 334 7.77 -7.65 -12.93
CA LYS A 334 7.85 -6.24 -12.53
C LYS A 334 7.98 -6.05 -11.02
N SER A 335 8.38 -7.05 -10.24
CA SER A 335 8.34 -7.01 -8.76
C SER A 335 8.89 -5.72 -8.15
N CYS A 336 9.87 -5.03 -8.72
CA CYS A 336 10.33 -3.73 -8.18
C CYS A 336 9.40 -2.54 -8.49
N LEU A 337 8.65 -2.59 -9.60
CA LEU A 337 7.50 -1.72 -9.88
C LEU A 337 6.22 -2.18 -9.15
N ASP A 338 6.07 -3.49 -8.94
CA ASP A 338 4.90 -4.20 -8.40
C ASP A 338 5.07 -4.66 -6.94
N HIS A 339 6.09 -4.22 -6.20
CA HIS A 339 6.41 -4.66 -4.81
C HIS A 339 5.42 -4.04 -3.80
N GLU A 340 4.15 -4.33 -4.06
CA GLU A 340 3.11 -4.68 -3.13
C GLU A 340 2.84 -6.23 -3.24
N ASN A 341 3.78 -7.07 -2.74
CA ASN A 341 3.82 -8.53 -2.40
C ASN A 341 2.75 -9.56 -2.92
N ASP A 342 3.13 -10.79 -3.33
CA ASP A 342 2.22 -11.98 -3.48
C ASP A 342 2.28 -12.95 -2.28
N ASP A 343 1.58 -12.62 -1.20
CA ASP A 343 1.32 -13.52 -0.06
C ASP A 343 -0.19 -13.88 0.01
N LEU A 344 -0.58 -14.87 0.85
CA LEU A 344 -2.00 -15.28 1.02
C LEU A 344 -2.89 -14.07 1.29
N ARG A 345 -2.40 -13.16 2.13
CA ARG A 345 -3.00 -11.86 2.41
C ARG A 345 -3.24 -11.08 1.11
N SER A 346 -2.24 -10.88 0.27
CA SER A 346 -2.35 -10.08 -0.95
C SER A 346 -3.23 -10.74 -2.01
N ARG A 347 -3.28 -12.09 -2.09
CA ARG A 347 -4.25 -12.81 -2.93
C ARG A 347 -5.70 -12.58 -2.50
N ILE A 348 -5.96 -12.64 -1.20
CA ILE A 348 -7.30 -12.36 -0.64
C ILE A 348 -7.65 -10.87 -0.81
N PHE A 349 -6.69 -9.97 -0.64
CA PHE A 349 -6.90 -8.53 -0.79
C PHE A 349 -7.10 -8.10 -2.25
N ARG A 350 -6.55 -8.84 -3.23
CA ARG A 350 -6.81 -8.65 -4.68
C ARG A 350 -8.25 -8.95 -5.11
N LEU A 351 -9.07 -9.60 -4.28
CA LEU A 351 -10.51 -9.80 -4.56
C LEU A 351 -11.26 -8.45 -4.46
N ARG A 352 -11.16 -7.62 -5.51
CA ARG A 352 -11.83 -6.31 -5.61
C ARG A 352 -13.36 -6.39 -5.72
N LEU A 353 -13.91 -7.56 -6.05
CA LEU A 353 -15.36 -7.76 -6.26
C LEU A 353 -15.98 -8.66 -5.17
N PRO A 354 -17.08 -8.26 -4.51
CA PRO A 354 -17.78 -9.06 -3.49
C PRO A 354 -18.32 -10.42 -3.97
N LYS A 355 -18.35 -10.65 -5.29
CA LYS A 355 -18.85 -11.90 -5.89
C LYS A 355 -17.82 -13.03 -5.92
N ARG A 356 -16.53 -12.73 -5.74
CA ARG A 356 -15.47 -13.75 -5.70
C ARG A 356 -15.24 -14.20 -4.26
N SER A 357 -15.25 -15.51 -4.04
CA SER A 357 -15.16 -16.11 -2.71
C SER A 357 -13.72 -16.21 -2.23
N ALA A 358 -13.48 -15.85 -0.97
CA ALA A 358 -12.23 -16.06 -0.26
C ALA A 358 -11.98 -17.54 0.02
N THR A 359 -13.02 -18.37 0.19
CA THR A 359 -12.85 -19.83 0.41
C THR A 359 -12.15 -20.47 -0.78
N ASN A 360 -12.53 -20.11 -2.00
CA ASN A 360 -11.88 -20.62 -3.22
C ASN A 360 -10.38 -20.27 -3.30
N ILE A 361 -9.96 -19.15 -2.71
CA ILE A 361 -8.54 -18.78 -2.63
C ILE A 361 -7.83 -19.60 -1.56
N LEU A 362 -8.48 -19.81 -0.41
CA LEU A 362 -7.96 -20.68 0.65
C LEU A 362 -7.81 -22.13 0.19
N ASP A 363 -8.85 -22.71 -0.41
CA ASP A 363 -8.85 -24.07 -0.95
C ASP A 363 -7.76 -24.24 -2.02
N ARG A 364 -7.59 -23.24 -2.88
CA ARG A 364 -6.53 -23.25 -3.89
C ARG A 364 -5.15 -23.13 -3.25
N TRP A 365 -4.98 -22.27 -2.25
CA TRP A 365 -3.72 -22.08 -1.55
C TRP A 365 -3.26 -23.36 -0.84
N VAL A 366 -4.20 -24.06 -0.18
CA VAL A 366 -3.95 -25.39 0.41
C VAL A 366 -3.71 -26.44 -0.68
N GLY A 367 -4.48 -26.41 -1.78
CA GLY A 367 -4.29 -27.29 -2.93
C GLY A 367 -2.96 -27.13 -3.65
N GLU A 368 -2.34 -25.94 -3.55
CA GLU A 368 -0.96 -25.65 -3.99
C GLU A 368 0.11 -26.21 -3.04
N GLY A 369 -0.29 -26.85 -1.92
CA GLY A 369 0.60 -27.46 -0.94
C GLY A 369 1.09 -26.52 0.16
N ASN A 370 0.57 -25.28 0.21
CA ASN A 370 0.96 -24.32 1.24
C ASN A 370 0.21 -24.58 2.55
N GLN A 371 0.90 -24.41 3.67
CA GLN A 371 0.27 -24.49 4.99
C GLN A 371 -0.38 -23.16 5.35
N ILE A 372 -1.55 -23.24 6.00
CA ILE A 372 -2.23 -22.08 6.56
C ILE A 372 -2.30 -22.24 8.06
N THR A 373 -1.84 -21.22 8.78
CA THR A 373 -1.93 -21.20 10.25
C THR A 373 -3.22 -20.52 10.70
N ILE A 374 -3.80 -20.98 11.81
CA ILE A 374 -4.99 -20.35 12.39
C ILE A 374 -4.74 -18.89 12.79
N SER A 375 -3.51 -18.55 13.20
CA SER A 375 -3.09 -17.18 13.52
C SER A 375 -3.09 -16.27 12.28
N GLU A 376 -2.66 -16.78 11.14
CA GLU A 376 -2.69 -16.06 9.87
C GLU A 376 -4.13 -15.78 9.41
N LEU A 377 -5.03 -16.76 9.50
CA LEU A 377 -6.46 -16.56 9.17
C LEU A 377 -7.13 -15.54 10.08
N ARG A 378 -6.86 -15.61 11.40
CA ARG A 378 -7.33 -14.61 12.38
C ARG A 378 -6.84 -13.21 12.03
N GLN A 379 -5.57 -13.07 11.63
CA GLN A 379 -4.99 -11.78 11.26
C GLN A 379 -5.60 -11.23 9.95
N ILE A 380 -5.73 -12.06 8.91
CA ILE A 380 -6.35 -11.65 7.64
C ILE A 380 -7.81 -11.26 7.86
N SER A 381 -8.58 -12.06 8.60
CA SER A 381 -9.97 -11.76 8.97
C SER A 381 -10.08 -10.43 9.73
N LYS A 382 -9.18 -10.15 10.69
CA LYS A 382 -9.13 -8.88 11.42
C LYS A 382 -8.93 -7.68 10.50
N GLU A 383 -8.09 -7.81 9.48
CA GLU A 383 -7.81 -6.71 8.55
C GLU A 383 -8.90 -6.52 7.48
N LEU A 384 -9.52 -7.61 7.02
CA LEU A 384 -10.71 -7.53 6.18
C LEU A 384 -11.85 -6.83 6.91
N ARG A 385 -12.04 -7.10 8.20
CA ARG A 385 -12.99 -6.36 9.04
C ARG A 385 -12.66 -4.87 9.14
N LYS A 386 -11.38 -4.51 9.30
CA LYS A 386 -10.93 -3.10 9.29
C LYS A 386 -11.20 -2.41 7.96
N SER A 387 -11.08 -3.13 6.85
CA SER A 387 -11.38 -2.62 5.50
C SER A 387 -12.85 -2.79 5.10
N GLN A 388 -13.74 -3.12 6.04
CA GLN A 388 -15.19 -3.30 5.85
C GLN A 388 -15.56 -4.40 4.85
N ARG A 389 -14.66 -5.33 4.56
CA ARG A 389 -14.89 -6.50 3.68
C ARG A 389 -15.44 -7.68 4.48
N TYR A 390 -16.59 -7.47 5.13
CA TYR A 390 -17.19 -8.41 6.08
C TYR A 390 -17.54 -9.76 5.45
N LYS A 391 -17.98 -9.79 4.18
CA LYS A 391 -18.30 -11.04 3.49
C LYS A 391 -17.08 -11.96 3.36
N HIS A 392 -15.95 -11.43 2.90
CA HIS A 392 -14.71 -12.21 2.76
C HIS A 392 -14.18 -12.66 4.11
N ALA A 393 -14.30 -11.81 5.15
CA ALA A 393 -13.94 -12.21 6.51
C ALA A 393 -14.84 -13.33 7.04
N LEU A 394 -16.14 -13.30 6.75
CA LEU A 394 -17.09 -14.36 7.13
C LEU A 394 -16.76 -15.68 6.44
N GLU A 395 -16.50 -15.64 5.13
CA GLU A 395 -16.05 -16.80 4.34
C GLU A 395 -14.77 -17.44 4.92
N ILE A 396 -13.81 -16.64 5.38
CA ILE A 396 -12.62 -17.15 6.08
C ILE A 396 -13.01 -17.89 7.36
N THR A 397 -13.91 -17.33 8.18
CA THR A 397 -14.35 -18.01 9.41
C THR A 397 -15.20 -19.25 9.14
N GLU A 398 -15.93 -19.30 8.01
CA GLU A 398 -16.66 -20.49 7.55
C GLU A 398 -15.69 -21.60 7.16
N TRP A 399 -14.65 -21.22 6.45
CA TRP A 399 -13.57 -22.13 6.08
C TRP A 399 -12.89 -22.73 7.32
N MET A 400 -12.57 -21.90 8.33
CA MET A 400 -12.01 -22.36 9.61
C MET A 400 -12.90 -23.40 10.31
N VAL A 401 -14.23 -23.21 10.31
CA VAL A 401 -15.18 -24.16 10.93
C VAL A 401 -15.27 -25.47 10.16
N SER A 402 -15.15 -25.42 8.83
CA SER A 402 -15.22 -26.62 7.98
C SER A 402 -14.00 -27.55 8.08
N HIS A 403 -12.91 -27.09 8.70
CA HIS A 403 -11.67 -27.85 8.86
C HIS A 403 -11.49 -28.25 10.33
N GLU A 404 -11.79 -29.52 10.65
CA GLU A 404 -11.81 -30.07 12.03
C GLU A 404 -10.45 -30.01 12.76
N GLU A 405 -9.36 -29.76 12.04
CA GLU A 405 -8.00 -29.60 12.59
C GLU A 405 -7.78 -28.28 13.36
N TYR A 406 -8.69 -27.32 13.23
CA TYR A 406 -8.60 -26.04 13.92
C TYR A 406 -9.46 -26.00 15.19
N GLU A 407 -8.80 -25.88 16.33
CA GLU A 407 -9.48 -25.60 17.60
C GLU A 407 -9.94 -24.13 17.64
N LEU A 408 -11.25 -23.94 17.54
CA LEU A 408 -11.89 -22.63 17.63
C LEU A 408 -11.99 -22.17 19.08
N SER A 409 -11.60 -20.93 19.32
CA SER A 409 -11.72 -20.25 20.60
C SER A 409 -13.05 -19.52 20.72
N ASP A 410 -13.46 -19.19 21.96
CA ASP A 410 -14.60 -18.31 22.24
C ASP A 410 -14.56 -17.00 21.44
N SER A 411 -13.35 -16.45 21.26
CA SER A 411 -13.12 -15.24 20.46
C SER A 411 -13.46 -15.44 18.98
N ASP A 412 -13.21 -16.63 18.42
CA ASP A 412 -13.56 -16.92 17.02
C ASP A 412 -15.08 -17.01 16.84
N TYR A 413 -15.79 -17.62 17.80
CA TYR A 413 -17.26 -17.63 17.83
C TYR A 413 -17.84 -16.21 17.95
N ALA A 414 -17.27 -15.38 18.81
CA ALA A 414 -17.66 -13.99 18.99
C ALA A 414 -17.45 -13.15 17.71
N VAL A 415 -16.30 -13.28 17.05
CA VAL A 415 -16.01 -12.62 15.76
C VAL A 415 -16.99 -13.04 14.68
N ARG A 416 -17.38 -14.32 14.66
CA ARG A 416 -18.34 -14.84 13.68
C ARG A 416 -19.76 -14.31 13.90
N ILE A 417 -20.19 -14.13 15.16
CA ILE A 417 -21.47 -13.46 15.49
C ILE A 417 -21.50 -12.03 14.94
N ASP A 418 -20.45 -11.24 15.17
CA ASP A 418 -20.32 -9.89 14.61
C ASP A 418 -20.38 -9.89 13.07
N LEU A 419 -19.62 -10.78 12.43
CA LEU A 419 -19.62 -10.92 10.97
C LEU A 419 -20.99 -11.33 10.41
N MET A 420 -21.71 -12.25 11.04
CA MET A 420 -23.07 -12.63 10.62
C MET A 420 -24.02 -11.45 10.73
N THR A 421 -23.96 -10.67 11.82
CA THR A 421 -24.75 -9.44 11.97
C THR A 421 -24.48 -8.47 10.83
N LYS A 422 -23.21 -8.24 10.46
CA LYS A 422 -22.83 -7.29 9.39
C LYS A 422 -23.21 -7.75 7.99
N VAL A 423 -23.19 -9.06 7.72
CA VAL A 423 -23.41 -9.61 6.37
C VAL A 423 -24.89 -9.96 6.12
N PHE A 424 -25.56 -10.55 7.12
CA PHE A 424 -26.90 -11.12 6.97
C PHE A 424 -27.95 -10.51 7.92
N GLY A 425 -27.55 -9.60 8.79
CA GLY A 425 -28.42 -8.96 9.77
C GLY A 425 -28.53 -9.72 11.10
N ILE A 426 -29.18 -9.07 12.07
CA ILE A 426 -29.23 -9.54 13.46
C ILE A 426 -29.93 -10.88 13.62
N ASP A 427 -30.99 -11.16 12.85
CA ASP A 427 -31.74 -12.42 12.94
C ASP A 427 -30.91 -13.64 12.53
N ALA A 428 -29.91 -13.46 11.67
CA ALA A 428 -28.97 -14.52 11.31
C ALA A 428 -27.99 -14.81 12.45
N ALA A 429 -27.47 -13.75 13.08
CA ALA A 429 -26.59 -13.86 14.24
C ALA A 429 -27.31 -14.50 15.45
N GLU A 430 -28.57 -14.16 15.70
CA GLU A 430 -29.40 -14.79 16.74
C GLU A 430 -29.56 -16.29 16.51
N ARG A 431 -29.93 -16.69 15.28
CA ARG A 431 -30.07 -18.12 14.92
C ARG A 431 -28.76 -18.87 15.09
N TYR A 432 -27.65 -18.26 14.69
CA TYR A 432 -26.33 -18.85 14.87
C TYR A 432 -25.99 -19.01 16.36
N PHE A 433 -26.17 -17.96 17.16
CA PHE A 433 -25.91 -17.99 18.60
C PHE A 433 -26.75 -19.04 19.30
N GLU A 434 -28.05 -19.15 18.98
CA GLU A 434 -28.90 -20.14 19.64
C GLU A 434 -28.54 -21.58 19.24
N GLY A 435 -28.02 -21.78 18.03
CA GLY A 435 -27.47 -23.05 17.56
C GLY A 435 -26.11 -23.43 18.14
N LEU A 436 -25.42 -22.53 18.87
CA LEU A 436 -24.14 -22.85 19.49
C LEU A 436 -24.28 -23.90 20.61
N PRO A 437 -23.30 -24.81 20.77
CA PRO A 437 -23.20 -25.68 21.93
C PRO A 437 -23.20 -24.89 23.25
N LEU A 438 -23.78 -25.45 24.31
CA LEU A 438 -23.81 -24.81 25.64
C LEU A 438 -22.43 -24.34 26.14
N PRO A 439 -21.33 -25.11 25.97
CA PRO A 439 -20.00 -24.65 26.36
C PRO A 439 -19.48 -23.42 25.59
N ALA A 440 -19.98 -23.17 24.38
CA ALA A 440 -19.59 -22.03 23.54
C ALA A 440 -20.44 -20.77 23.80
N LYS A 441 -21.50 -20.87 24.62
CA LYS A 441 -22.32 -19.72 25.07
C LYS A 441 -21.66 -19.02 26.27
N THR A 442 -20.44 -18.54 26.07
CA THR A 442 -19.61 -17.91 27.10
C THR A 442 -19.87 -16.40 27.19
N SER A 443 -19.21 -15.74 28.16
CA SER A 443 -19.31 -14.28 28.36
C SER A 443 -18.92 -13.51 27.09
N GLU A 444 -17.95 -14.00 26.32
CA GLU A 444 -17.48 -13.36 25.09
C GLU A 444 -18.52 -13.42 23.97
N THR A 445 -19.13 -14.59 23.72
CA THR A 445 -20.12 -14.76 22.65
C THR A 445 -21.43 -14.03 22.97
N CYS A 446 -21.83 -14.03 24.24
CA CYS A 446 -22.97 -13.24 24.69
C CYS A 446 -22.70 -11.73 24.58
N THR A 447 -21.50 -11.25 24.94
CA THR A 447 -21.10 -9.84 24.77
C THR A 447 -21.08 -9.44 23.29
N ALA A 448 -20.65 -10.31 22.37
CA ALA A 448 -20.68 -10.03 20.93
C ALA A 448 -22.11 -9.91 20.38
N LEU A 449 -23.04 -10.73 20.86
CA LEU A 449 -24.46 -10.60 20.52
C LEU A 449 -25.06 -9.33 21.13
N LEU A 450 -24.66 -8.97 22.35
CA LEU A 450 -25.07 -7.72 23.01
C LEU A 450 -24.60 -6.49 22.22
N HIS A 451 -23.36 -6.49 21.76
CA HIS A 451 -22.81 -5.47 20.86
C HIS A 451 -23.63 -5.36 19.56
N SER A 452 -24.04 -6.51 19.00
CA SER A 452 -24.88 -6.57 17.82
C SER A 452 -26.28 -5.98 18.06
N TYR A 453 -26.90 -6.25 19.21
CA TYR A 453 -28.14 -5.59 19.63
C TYR A 453 -27.96 -4.10 19.86
N GLY A 454 -26.83 -3.69 20.44
CA GLY A 454 -26.42 -2.30 20.59
C GLY A 454 -26.45 -1.54 19.26
N GLY A 455 -25.76 -2.08 18.25
CA GLY A 455 -25.74 -1.50 16.90
C GLY A 455 -27.10 -1.46 16.20
N ALA A 456 -27.97 -2.43 16.48
CA ALA A 456 -29.35 -2.48 15.96
C ALA A 456 -30.37 -1.70 16.82
N LYS A 457 -29.94 -1.11 17.95
CA LYS A 457 -30.78 -0.39 18.92
C LYS A 457 -31.95 -1.23 19.50
N LEU A 458 -31.76 -2.53 19.66
CA LEU A 458 -32.77 -3.46 20.18
C LEU A 458 -32.72 -3.57 21.71
N ILE A 459 -33.31 -2.62 22.42
CA ILE A 459 -33.24 -2.51 23.88
C ILE A 459 -33.78 -3.76 24.59
N GLU A 460 -35.01 -4.17 24.28
CA GLU A 460 -35.67 -5.27 25.00
C GLU A 460 -34.90 -6.60 24.89
N LYS A 461 -34.35 -6.88 23.69
CA LYS A 461 -33.54 -8.09 23.47
C LYS A 461 -32.20 -8.00 24.20
N ALA A 462 -31.57 -6.84 24.23
CA ALA A 462 -30.32 -6.61 24.96
C ALA A 462 -30.50 -6.75 26.47
N GLU A 463 -31.54 -6.13 27.05
CA GLU A 463 -31.87 -6.26 28.47
C GLU A 463 -32.15 -7.72 28.85
N LYS A 464 -32.96 -8.43 28.05
CA LYS A 464 -33.24 -9.86 28.28
C LYS A 464 -31.99 -10.74 28.24
N LEU A 465 -31.08 -10.50 27.29
CA LEU A 465 -29.82 -11.24 27.20
C LEU A 465 -28.92 -10.93 28.41
N PHE A 466 -28.85 -9.66 28.82
CA PHE A 466 -28.05 -9.23 29.96
C PHE A 466 -28.56 -9.85 31.28
N GLU A 467 -29.87 -9.91 31.50
CA GLU A 467 -30.46 -10.63 32.64
C GLU A 467 -30.10 -12.13 32.62
N ARG A 468 -30.24 -12.79 31.47
CA ARG A 468 -29.87 -14.20 31.31
C ARG A 468 -28.39 -14.45 31.62
N MET A 469 -27.50 -13.52 31.25
CA MET A 469 -26.07 -13.63 31.56
C MET A 469 -25.81 -13.54 33.08
N LYS A 470 -26.56 -12.69 33.79
CA LYS A 470 -26.49 -12.56 35.25
C LYS A 470 -26.99 -13.82 35.95
N ASP A 471 -28.13 -14.35 35.53
CA ASP A 471 -28.73 -15.57 36.11
C ASP A 471 -27.85 -16.81 35.90
N SER A 472 -27.04 -16.82 34.82
CA SER A 472 -26.15 -17.93 34.46
C SER A 472 -24.81 -17.92 35.21
N ASN A 473 -24.59 -16.99 36.15
CA ASN A 473 -23.32 -16.81 36.88
C ASN A 473 -22.07 -16.74 35.96
N LEU A 474 -22.22 -16.22 34.74
CA LEU A 474 -21.10 -16.02 33.84
C LEU A 474 -20.18 -14.91 34.38
N PRO A 475 -18.85 -15.01 34.22
CA PRO A 475 -17.94 -13.95 34.62
C PRO A 475 -18.14 -12.73 33.71
N LEU A 476 -18.86 -11.73 34.21
CA LEU A 476 -19.06 -10.46 33.51
C LEU A 476 -17.84 -9.58 33.72
N ASN A 477 -17.46 -8.87 32.66
CA ASN A 477 -16.35 -7.92 32.69
C ASN A 477 -16.88 -6.49 32.43
N ALA A 478 -16.01 -5.50 32.52
CA ALA A 478 -16.38 -4.10 32.30
C ALA A 478 -16.93 -3.89 30.87
N LEU A 479 -16.42 -4.62 29.87
CA LEU A 479 -16.88 -4.52 28.48
C LEU A 479 -18.37 -4.84 28.34
N THR A 480 -18.88 -5.90 28.98
CA THR A 480 -20.31 -6.26 28.89
C THR A 480 -21.23 -5.15 29.40
N HIS A 481 -20.86 -4.51 30.50
CA HIS A 481 -21.59 -3.39 31.08
C HIS A 481 -21.47 -2.14 30.20
N ASN A 482 -20.27 -1.89 29.64
CA ASN A 482 -20.01 -0.79 28.72
C ASN A 482 -20.87 -0.88 27.45
N GLU A 483 -21.15 -2.08 26.93
CA GLU A 483 -22.07 -2.26 25.80
C GLU A 483 -23.50 -1.83 26.15
N MET A 484 -24.01 -2.19 27.34
CA MET A 484 -25.32 -1.73 27.81
C MET A 484 -25.37 -0.21 27.98
N MET A 485 -24.34 0.37 28.61
CA MET A 485 -24.23 1.83 28.77
C MET A 485 -24.18 2.54 27.41
N THR A 486 -23.43 2.00 26.45
CA THR A 486 -23.33 2.55 25.09
C THR A 486 -24.67 2.47 24.36
N LEU A 487 -25.39 1.36 24.47
CA LEU A 487 -26.74 1.21 23.93
C LEU A 487 -27.68 2.28 24.51
N TYR A 488 -27.76 2.40 25.84
CA TYR A 488 -28.61 3.41 26.48
C TYR A 488 -28.26 4.84 26.07
N MET A 489 -26.97 5.18 26.01
CA MET A 489 -26.51 6.48 25.51
C MET A 489 -26.93 6.71 24.06
N SER A 490 -26.88 5.69 23.20
CA SER A 490 -27.20 5.80 21.76
C SER A 490 -28.70 5.90 21.43
N VAL A 491 -29.56 5.46 22.35
CA VAL A 491 -31.03 5.58 22.24
C VAL A 491 -31.55 6.79 23.04
N GLY A 492 -30.72 7.38 23.90
CA GLY A 492 -31.04 8.57 24.67
C GLY A 492 -31.55 8.30 26.09
N HIS A 493 -31.60 7.03 26.52
CA HIS A 493 -31.99 6.61 27.88
C HIS A 493 -30.82 6.77 28.87
N VAL A 494 -30.23 7.97 28.92
CA VAL A 494 -29.01 8.25 29.69
C VAL A 494 -29.19 8.05 31.20
N GLU A 495 -30.42 8.16 31.70
CA GLU A 495 -30.80 7.94 33.09
C GLU A 495 -30.62 6.49 33.57
N LYS A 496 -30.56 5.52 32.65
CA LYS A 496 -30.29 4.12 32.98
C LYS A 496 -28.80 3.82 33.18
N VAL A 497 -27.90 4.71 32.78
CA VAL A 497 -26.44 4.50 32.84
C VAL A 497 -25.93 4.32 34.28
N PRO A 498 -26.34 5.15 35.28
CA PRO A 498 -25.95 4.94 36.67
C PRO A 498 -26.40 3.60 37.26
N LEU A 499 -27.55 3.06 36.84
CA LEU A 499 -28.05 1.76 37.29
C LEU A 499 -27.12 0.61 36.86
N VAL A 500 -26.54 0.70 35.66
CA VAL A 500 -25.56 -0.27 35.16
C VAL A 500 -24.23 -0.17 35.94
N ILE A 501 -23.86 1.03 36.40
CA ILE A 501 -22.68 1.22 37.25
C ILE A 501 -22.88 0.60 38.64
N GLU A 502 -24.05 0.78 39.24
CA GLU A 502 -24.40 0.15 40.51
C GLU A 502 -24.35 -1.39 40.39
N GLU A 503 -24.85 -1.93 39.28
CA GLU A 503 -24.73 -3.35 38.94
C GLU A 503 -23.27 -3.81 38.87
N LEU A 504 -22.44 -3.11 38.08
CA LEU A 504 -21.02 -3.41 37.89
C LEU A 504 -20.28 -3.45 39.23
N LYS A 505 -20.57 -2.48 40.12
CA LYS A 505 -20.01 -2.42 41.48
C LYS A 505 -20.52 -3.56 42.36
N ARG A 506 -21.81 -3.92 42.27
CA ARG A 506 -22.39 -5.03 43.04
C ARG A 506 -21.75 -6.37 42.68
N GLN A 507 -21.40 -6.54 41.41
CA GLN A 507 -20.67 -7.72 40.90
C GLN A 507 -19.16 -7.68 41.19
N LYS A 508 -18.66 -6.62 41.87
CA LYS A 508 -17.25 -6.41 42.20
C LYS A 508 -16.34 -6.37 40.97
N VAL A 509 -16.87 -5.94 39.83
CA VAL A 509 -16.08 -5.64 38.64
C VAL A 509 -15.53 -4.23 38.77
N ALA A 510 -14.24 -4.02 38.50
CA ALA A 510 -13.66 -2.69 38.54
C ALA A 510 -14.09 -1.88 37.29
N PRO A 511 -14.60 -0.64 37.44
CA PRO A 511 -14.87 0.21 36.30
C PRO A 511 -13.57 0.53 35.55
N ASP A 512 -13.59 0.46 34.22
CA ASP A 512 -12.46 0.89 33.41
C ASP A 512 -12.61 2.37 33.00
N ILE A 513 -11.58 2.91 32.35
CA ILE A 513 -11.59 4.30 31.89
C ILE A 513 -12.75 4.61 30.91
N PHE A 514 -13.16 3.61 30.12
CA PHE A 514 -14.26 3.76 29.19
C PHE A 514 -15.60 3.78 29.92
N THR A 515 -15.74 2.96 30.97
CA THR A 515 -16.87 2.99 31.91
C THR A 515 -17.02 4.38 32.54
N TYR A 516 -15.94 4.95 33.09
CA TYR A 516 -15.97 6.30 33.65
C TYR A 516 -16.30 7.39 32.61
N ASN A 517 -15.81 7.24 31.38
CA ASN A 517 -16.13 8.17 30.29
C ASN A 517 -17.63 8.14 29.94
N LEU A 518 -18.21 6.94 29.77
CA LEU A 518 -19.64 6.80 29.51
C LEU A 518 -20.49 7.34 30.67
N TRP A 519 -20.06 7.09 31.92
CA TRP A 519 -20.74 7.61 33.10
C TRP A 519 -20.70 9.14 33.16
N ILE A 520 -19.53 9.75 33.00
CA ILE A 520 -19.38 11.22 32.97
C ILE A 520 -20.13 11.84 31.78
N SER A 521 -20.10 11.20 30.62
CA SER A 521 -20.85 11.64 29.44
C SER A 521 -22.36 11.62 29.68
N SER A 522 -22.87 10.62 30.42
CA SER A 522 -24.28 10.59 30.82
C SER A 522 -24.63 11.77 31.72
N CYS A 523 -23.75 12.13 32.65
CA CYS A 523 -23.95 13.27 33.56
C CYS A 523 -23.94 14.62 32.82
N ALA A 524 -23.10 14.79 31.80
CA ALA A 524 -23.14 15.98 30.94
C ALA A 524 -24.47 16.08 30.19
N ALA A 525 -24.97 14.94 29.72
CA ALA A 525 -26.23 14.86 29.00
C ALA A 525 -27.46 15.09 29.92
N THR A 526 -27.28 15.02 31.24
CA THR A 526 -28.27 15.39 32.27
C THR A 526 -27.88 16.67 33.04
N LEU A 527 -26.82 17.38 32.63
CA LEU A 527 -26.26 18.58 33.26
C LEU A 527 -25.99 18.46 34.78
N ASN A 528 -25.64 17.27 35.26
CA ASN A 528 -25.43 17.01 36.69
C ASN A 528 -23.94 17.16 37.08
N ILE A 529 -23.54 18.38 37.41
CA ILE A 529 -22.15 18.72 37.75
C ILE A 529 -21.67 18.09 39.08
N ASP A 530 -22.56 17.95 40.06
CA ASP A 530 -22.21 17.40 41.37
C ASP A 530 -21.84 15.91 41.26
N GLU A 531 -22.56 15.18 40.42
CA GLU A 531 -22.26 13.79 40.12
C GLU A 531 -20.91 13.64 39.40
N VAL A 532 -20.59 14.53 38.44
CA VAL A 532 -19.26 14.54 37.80
C VAL A 532 -18.15 14.74 38.84
N ARG A 533 -18.34 15.64 39.82
CA ARG A 533 -17.38 15.85 40.91
C ARG A 533 -17.20 14.62 41.79
N ARG A 534 -18.30 13.91 42.10
CA ARG A 534 -18.27 12.65 42.86
C ARG A 534 -17.47 11.57 42.13
N ILE A 535 -17.75 11.37 40.84
CA ILE A 535 -17.02 10.40 40.00
C ILE A 535 -15.52 10.74 39.98
N LEU A 536 -15.15 12.02 39.96
CA LEU A 536 -13.74 12.42 39.96
C LEU A 536 -13.00 12.12 41.25
N VAL A 537 -13.68 12.23 42.38
CA VAL A 537 -13.12 11.81 43.67
C VAL A 537 -12.94 10.29 43.68
N GLU A 538 -13.92 9.54 43.17
CA GLU A 538 -13.85 8.08 43.06
C GLU A 538 -12.66 7.63 42.18
N MET A 539 -12.53 8.18 40.98
CA MET A 539 -11.43 7.86 40.04
C MET A 539 -10.04 8.12 40.63
N ARG A 540 -9.88 9.14 41.49
CA ARG A 540 -8.58 9.46 42.12
C ARG A 540 -8.12 8.42 43.14
N HIS A 541 -9.08 7.76 43.79
CA HIS A 541 -8.81 6.77 44.83
C HIS A 541 -8.78 5.33 44.26
N ASP A 542 -9.14 5.15 42.99
CA ASP A 542 -9.03 3.88 42.28
C ASP A 542 -7.58 3.63 41.81
N SER A 543 -6.92 2.64 42.42
CA SER A 543 -5.52 2.29 42.15
C SER A 543 -5.26 1.79 40.71
N VAL A 544 -6.28 1.26 40.02
CA VAL A 544 -6.18 0.78 38.63
C VAL A 544 -6.23 1.96 37.66
N CYS A 545 -7.13 2.92 37.92
CA CYS A 545 -7.34 4.08 37.05
C CYS A 545 -6.31 5.21 37.26
N ASN A 546 -5.63 5.29 38.41
CA ASN A 546 -4.69 6.37 38.73
C ASN A 546 -3.52 6.50 37.73
N LYS A 547 -2.97 5.37 37.25
CA LYS A 547 -1.87 5.38 36.25
C LYS A 547 -2.33 5.85 34.86
N ASP A 548 -3.52 5.43 34.43
CA ASP A 548 -4.10 5.85 33.15
C ASP A 548 -4.60 7.29 33.19
N TRP A 549 -5.11 7.73 34.34
CA TRP A 549 -5.50 9.10 34.65
C TRP A 549 -4.32 10.09 34.53
N VAL A 550 -3.17 9.76 35.11
CA VAL A 550 -1.93 10.56 34.96
C VAL A 550 -1.49 10.62 33.51
N ARG A 551 -1.66 9.53 32.75
CA ARG A 551 -1.33 9.46 31.31
C ARG A 551 -2.22 10.38 30.48
N TYR A 552 -3.52 10.44 30.76
CA TYR A 552 -4.46 11.33 30.06
C TYR A 552 -4.26 12.81 30.43
N ILE A 553 -3.95 13.14 31.69
CA ILE A 553 -3.56 14.51 32.08
C ILE A 553 -2.28 14.94 31.35
N ASN A 554 -1.29 14.05 31.24
CA ASN A 554 -0.05 14.32 30.52
C ASN A 554 -0.27 14.47 29.00
N LEU A 555 -1.10 13.62 28.38
CA LEU A 555 -1.54 13.79 26.99
C LEU A 555 -2.25 15.12 26.78
N THR A 556 -3.15 15.51 27.70
CA THR A 556 -3.85 16.79 27.66
C THR A 556 -2.88 17.97 27.72
N ASN A 557 -1.89 17.92 28.60
CA ASN A 557 -0.84 18.94 28.67
C ASN A 557 0.02 18.98 27.40
N ILE A 558 0.38 17.82 26.82
CA ILE A 558 1.12 17.72 25.56
C ILE A 558 0.33 18.31 24.39
N TYR A 559 -0.97 18.05 24.30
CA TYR A 559 -1.82 18.59 23.22
C TYR A 559 -2.09 20.09 23.38
N VAL A 560 -2.27 20.59 24.61
CA VAL A 560 -2.37 22.04 24.85
C VAL A 560 -1.05 22.73 24.50
N ILE A 561 0.09 22.12 24.84
CA ILE A 561 1.43 22.62 24.46
C ILE A 561 1.63 22.56 22.94
N ALA A 562 1.22 21.48 22.27
CA ALA A 562 1.29 21.33 20.82
C ALA A 562 0.41 22.36 20.09
N GLY A 563 -0.80 22.64 20.59
CA GLY A 563 -1.69 23.68 20.07
C GLY A 563 -1.15 25.10 20.25
N LEU A 564 -0.29 25.33 21.25
CA LEU A 564 0.43 26.60 21.45
C LEU A 564 1.68 26.69 20.55
N LEU A 565 2.38 25.57 20.31
CA LEU A 565 3.59 25.49 19.47
C LEU A 565 3.31 25.61 17.97
N VAL A 566 2.11 25.24 17.49
CA VAL A 566 1.69 25.49 16.10
C VAL A 566 1.73 26.99 15.74
N ASN A 567 1.71 27.87 16.74
CA ASN A 567 1.80 29.33 16.55
C ASN A 567 3.21 29.92 16.76
N ALA A 568 4.21 29.13 17.16
CA ALA A 568 5.60 29.57 17.22
C ALA A 568 6.32 29.07 15.96
N GLU A 569 6.40 29.95 14.95
CA GLU A 569 7.03 29.77 13.63
C GLU A 569 7.99 28.57 13.52
N SER A 570 7.49 27.39 13.17
CA SER A 570 8.29 26.22 12.77
C SER A 570 7.42 25.17 12.09
N LYS A 571 7.67 24.96 10.80
CA LYS A 571 7.24 23.75 10.06
C LYS A 571 7.83 22.51 10.74
N SER A 572 7.01 21.74 11.44
CA SER A 572 6.86 20.30 11.20
C SER A 572 5.78 19.71 12.11
N LEU A 573 4.61 19.45 11.55
CA LEU A 573 3.72 18.41 12.07
C LEU A 573 3.19 17.53 10.92
N VAL A 574 4.06 17.24 9.95
CA VAL A 574 3.75 16.28 8.87
C VAL A 574 4.05 14.84 9.32
N GLU A 575 4.55 14.63 10.54
CA GLU A 575 4.75 13.28 11.12
C GLU A 575 3.76 12.91 12.23
N ALA A 576 2.78 13.76 12.57
CA ALA A 576 1.72 13.40 13.53
C ALA A 576 0.35 13.16 12.88
N ASP A 577 0.24 13.31 11.55
CA ASP A 577 -1.03 13.17 10.82
C ASP A 577 -1.32 11.72 10.36
N LYS A 578 -0.44 10.77 10.69
CA LYS A 578 -0.73 9.33 10.56
C LYS A 578 -1.36 8.81 11.84
N GLY A 579 -2.67 8.97 11.95
CA GLY A 579 -3.50 8.10 12.77
C GLY A 579 -4.10 8.75 14.02
N ILE A 580 -4.92 9.79 13.85
CA ILE A 580 -5.92 10.11 14.87
C ILE A 580 -7.10 9.15 14.68
N THR A 581 -7.18 8.15 15.55
CA THR A 581 -8.24 7.16 15.64
C THR A 581 -9.53 7.75 16.23
N GLN A 582 -10.67 7.13 15.96
CA GLN A 582 -11.97 7.51 16.54
C GLN A 582 -11.95 7.51 18.09
N ARG A 583 -11.04 6.74 18.71
CA ARG A 583 -10.77 6.75 20.16
C ARG A 583 -10.11 8.04 20.66
N GLU A 584 -9.37 8.75 19.82
CA GLU A 584 -8.70 10.00 20.17
C GLU A 584 -9.62 11.24 20.02
N LEU A 585 -10.67 11.15 19.20
CA LEU A 585 -11.76 12.15 19.15
C LEU A 585 -12.66 12.09 20.39
N ILE A 586 -12.91 10.89 20.91
CA ILE A 586 -13.62 10.65 22.18
C ILE A 586 -12.87 11.28 23.38
N THR A 587 -11.59 11.60 23.22
CA THR A 587 -10.76 12.25 24.25
C THR A 587 -11.13 13.73 24.46
N TYR A 588 -11.56 14.48 23.44
CA TYR A 588 -11.88 15.91 23.60
C TYR A 588 -13.17 16.12 24.39
N ASP A 589 -14.22 15.40 24.05
CA ASP A 589 -15.53 15.49 24.71
C ASP A 589 -15.41 15.15 26.21
N PHE A 590 -14.68 14.09 26.52
CA PHE A 590 -14.38 13.67 27.89
C PHE A 590 -13.62 14.75 28.66
N LEU A 591 -12.58 15.36 28.08
CA LEU A 591 -11.77 16.39 28.72
C LEU A 591 -12.53 17.71 28.93
N ILE A 592 -13.40 18.09 27.99
CA ILE A 592 -14.22 19.30 28.07
C ILE A 592 -15.24 19.19 29.21
N ILE A 593 -15.92 18.05 29.32
CA ILE A 593 -16.88 17.77 30.40
C ILE A 593 -16.14 17.65 31.74
N LEU A 594 -14.95 17.03 31.73
CA LEU A 594 -14.11 16.89 32.90
C LEU A 594 -13.66 18.25 33.48
N TYR A 595 -13.15 19.15 32.63
CA TYR A 595 -12.74 20.48 33.08
C TYR A 595 -13.93 21.33 33.54
N ALA A 596 -15.13 21.10 33.00
CA ALA A 596 -16.35 21.70 33.53
C ALA A 596 -16.67 21.16 34.93
N GLY A 597 -16.57 19.86 35.16
CA GLY A 597 -16.68 19.27 36.51
C GLY A 597 -15.68 19.86 37.51
N LEU A 598 -14.46 20.19 37.05
CA LEU A 598 -13.39 20.83 37.85
C LEU A 598 -13.54 22.35 38.00
N GLY A 599 -14.52 22.99 37.33
CA GLY A 599 -14.70 24.44 37.37
C GLY A 599 -13.66 25.25 36.59
N ASN A 600 -12.88 24.62 35.69
CA ASN A 600 -11.75 25.28 35.02
C ASN A 600 -12.14 25.83 33.64
N LYS A 601 -12.76 27.02 33.64
CA LYS A 601 -13.19 27.73 32.42
C LYS A 601 -12.04 28.01 31.46
N ASP A 602 -10.89 28.48 31.97
CA ASP A 602 -9.74 28.87 31.14
C ASP A 602 -9.25 27.73 30.25
N ARG A 603 -9.29 26.50 30.77
CA ARG A 603 -8.93 25.30 29.99
C ARG A 603 -9.97 24.97 28.92
N ILE A 604 -11.25 25.14 29.20
CA ILE A 604 -12.33 24.95 28.23
C ILE A 604 -12.18 25.99 27.09
N ASP A 605 -11.91 27.25 27.42
CA ASP A 605 -11.70 28.33 26.45
C ASP A 605 -10.48 28.05 25.55
N GLN A 606 -9.39 27.53 26.12
CA GLN A 606 -8.20 27.11 25.37
C GLN A 606 -8.52 25.98 24.39
N ILE A 607 -9.22 24.93 24.86
CA ILE A 607 -9.63 23.80 24.01
C ILE A 607 -10.57 24.27 22.91
N TRP A 608 -11.55 25.12 23.23
CA TRP A 608 -12.48 25.70 22.27
C TRP A 608 -11.75 26.50 21.18
N LYS A 609 -10.78 27.33 21.58
CA LYS A 609 -9.95 28.07 20.62
C LYS A 609 -9.15 27.13 19.71
N CYS A 610 -8.57 26.07 20.25
CA CYS A 610 -7.83 25.08 19.46
C CYS A 610 -8.74 24.34 18.46
N LEU A 611 -9.94 23.92 18.88
CA LEU A 611 -10.90 23.25 17.99
C LEU A 611 -11.32 24.14 16.81
N ARG A 612 -11.46 25.46 17.04
CA ARG A 612 -11.78 26.43 15.97
C ARG A 612 -10.63 26.70 15.00
N MET A 613 -9.38 26.58 15.45
CA MET A 613 -8.21 26.81 14.60
C MET A 613 -7.74 25.56 13.85
N ALA A 614 -8.24 24.38 14.22
CA ALA A 614 -7.95 23.14 13.52
C ALA A 614 -8.60 23.14 12.12
N LYS A 615 -7.87 22.65 11.10
CA LYS A 615 -8.38 22.56 9.71
C LYS A 615 -9.49 21.52 9.50
N GLN A 616 -9.88 20.78 10.55
CA GLN A 616 -10.90 19.73 10.49
C GLN A 616 -12.31 20.31 10.73
N LYS A 617 -13.32 19.77 10.04
CA LYS A 617 -14.72 20.19 10.20
C LYS A 617 -15.25 19.71 11.57
N MET A 618 -15.79 20.65 12.35
CA MET A 618 -16.38 20.35 13.67
C MET A 618 -17.69 19.55 13.56
N THR A 619 -17.84 18.54 14.43
CA THR A 619 -19.04 17.69 14.53
C THR A 619 -20.06 18.27 15.50
N SER A 620 -21.34 17.90 15.39
CA SER A 620 -22.38 18.34 16.35
C SER A 620 -22.05 17.96 17.78
N ARG A 621 -21.46 16.77 17.97
CA ARG A 621 -21.03 16.27 19.28
C ARG A 621 -20.06 17.23 19.98
N ASN A 622 -19.12 17.83 19.24
CA ASN A 622 -18.17 18.78 19.81
C ASN A 622 -18.86 20.08 20.28
N TYR A 623 -19.82 20.59 19.50
CA TYR A 623 -20.63 21.74 19.91
C TYR A 623 -21.49 21.41 21.13
N ILE A 624 -22.13 20.25 21.15
CA ILE A 624 -22.94 19.78 22.28
C ILE A 624 -22.11 19.69 23.56
N CYS A 625 -20.90 19.12 23.49
CA CYS A 625 -20.02 19.00 24.66
C CYS A 625 -19.57 20.36 25.19
N ILE A 626 -19.18 21.30 24.32
CA ILE A 626 -18.78 22.66 24.73
C ILE A 626 -19.96 23.43 25.31
N LEU A 627 -21.13 23.37 24.67
CA LEU A 627 -22.36 24.01 25.16
C LEU A 627 -22.77 23.45 26.52
N SER A 628 -22.81 22.12 26.65
CA SER A 628 -23.13 21.45 27.93
C SER A 628 -22.14 21.86 29.02
N SER A 629 -20.84 21.98 28.70
CA SER A 629 -19.82 22.41 29.65
C SER A 629 -19.98 23.87 30.10
N TYR A 630 -20.23 24.81 29.19
CA TYR A 630 -20.48 26.20 29.58
C TYR A 630 -21.81 26.36 30.33
N LEU A 631 -22.85 25.60 29.96
CA LEU A 631 -24.12 25.55 30.69
C LEU A 631 -23.94 25.01 32.11
N MET A 632 -23.22 23.89 32.28
CA MET A 632 -22.90 23.33 33.60
C MET A 632 -22.14 24.31 34.50
N LEU A 633 -21.35 25.22 33.92
CA LEU A 633 -20.62 26.27 34.63
C LEU A 633 -21.39 27.59 34.78
N GLY A 634 -22.57 27.73 34.17
CA GLY A 634 -23.37 28.96 34.18
C GLY A 634 -22.82 30.10 33.32
N HIS A 635 -21.95 29.82 32.34
CA HIS A 635 -21.34 30.81 31.46
C HIS A 635 -22.19 31.10 30.22
N LEU A 636 -23.30 31.82 30.42
CA LEU A 636 -24.33 32.02 29.39
C LEU A 636 -23.87 32.81 28.17
N LYS A 637 -22.90 33.72 28.32
CA LYS A 637 -22.38 34.53 27.21
C LYS A 637 -21.62 33.66 26.20
N GLU A 638 -20.76 32.77 26.70
CA GLU A 638 -19.99 31.83 25.87
C GLU A 638 -20.92 30.79 25.21
N VAL A 639 -21.98 30.38 25.90
CA VAL A 639 -23.04 29.54 25.31
C VAL A 639 -23.65 30.22 24.07
N GLU A 640 -23.98 31.51 24.16
CA GLU A 640 -24.53 32.27 23.03
C GLU A 640 -23.58 32.33 21.83
N GLU A 641 -22.30 32.62 22.09
CA GLU A 641 -21.26 32.68 21.05
C GLU A 641 -21.11 31.34 20.30
N VAL A 642 -21.18 30.22 21.03
CA VAL A 642 -21.06 28.88 20.44
C VAL A 642 -22.27 28.54 19.59
N ILE A 643 -23.49 28.91 20.01
CA ILE A 643 -24.72 28.71 19.24
C ILE A 643 -24.68 29.46 17.92
N ASP A 644 -24.27 30.74 17.94
CA ASP A 644 -24.22 31.55 16.73
C ASP A 644 -23.14 31.07 15.75
N GLN A 645 -22.04 30.51 16.26
CA GLN A 645 -21.05 29.83 15.43
C GLN A 645 -21.58 28.52 14.84
N TRP A 646 -22.33 27.73 15.61
CA TRP A 646 -22.92 26.49 15.10
C TRP A 646 -23.97 26.76 14.01
N LYS A 647 -24.76 27.84 14.11
CA LYS A 647 -25.69 28.27 13.04
C LYS A 647 -25.01 28.51 11.70
N GLN A 648 -23.84 29.15 11.74
CA GLN A 648 -23.07 29.50 10.54
C GLN A 648 -22.29 28.31 9.98
N SER A 649 -22.25 27.19 10.71
CA SER A 649 -21.51 26.01 10.28
C SER A 649 -22.25 25.22 9.19
N THR A 650 -21.47 24.48 8.41
CA THR A 650 -21.97 23.55 7.39
C THR A 650 -22.20 22.14 7.94
N THR A 651 -22.27 21.97 9.26
CA THR A 651 -22.46 20.68 9.94
C THR A 651 -23.83 20.10 9.59
N THR A 652 -23.87 18.79 9.26
CA THR A 652 -25.06 18.10 8.74
C THR A 652 -25.50 16.92 9.62
N ASP A 653 -24.64 16.47 10.52
CA ASP A 653 -24.92 15.44 11.52
C ASP A 653 -25.44 16.09 12.79
N PHE A 654 -26.70 15.90 13.15
CA PHE A 654 -27.25 16.36 14.44
C PHE A 654 -27.79 15.19 15.24
N ASP A 655 -27.40 15.10 16.51
CA ASP A 655 -28.05 14.21 17.47
C ASP A 655 -29.33 14.91 17.97
N VAL A 656 -30.47 14.49 17.44
CA VAL A 656 -31.79 15.08 17.73
C VAL A 656 -32.13 14.98 19.22
N SER A 657 -31.79 13.87 19.88
CA SER A 657 -32.05 13.65 21.31
C SER A 657 -31.19 14.57 22.18
N ALA A 658 -29.91 14.70 21.86
CA ALA A 658 -29.01 15.62 22.58
C ALA A 658 -29.37 17.09 22.34
N CYS A 659 -29.77 17.46 21.11
CA CYS A 659 -30.20 18.82 20.79
C CYS A 659 -31.54 19.17 21.46
N SER A 660 -32.49 18.23 21.56
CA SER A 660 -33.74 18.44 22.31
C SER A 660 -33.45 18.74 23.78
N ARG A 661 -32.59 17.95 24.43
CA ARG A 661 -32.21 18.18 25.82
C ARG A 661 -31.50 19.51 26.04
N LEU A 662 -30.71 19.97 25.05
CA LEU A 662 -30.13 21.32 25.11
C LEU A 662 -31.18 22.42 24.97
N VAL A 663 -32.21 22.23 24.13
CA VAL A 663 -33.36 23.17 24.03
C VAL A 663 -34.07 23.27 25.37
N ASP A 664 -34.36 22.13 26.01
CA ASP A 664 -35.00 22.08 27.33
C ASP A 664 -34.12 22.76 28.38
N ALA A 665 -32.81 22.46 28.38
CA ALA A 665 -31.85 23.10 29.28
C ALA A 665 -31.75 24.63 29.09
N PHE A 666 -31.82 25.12 27.85
CA PHE A 666 -31.84 26.57 27.59
C PHE A 666 -33.12 27.22 28.14
N ALA A 667 -34.27 26.52 28.04
CA ALA A 667 -35.52 26.99 28.62
C ALA A 667 -35.45 27.04 30.16
N ASP A 668 -34.87 26.01 30.79
CA ASP A 668 -34.74 25.91 32.26
C ASP A 668 -33.81 26.98 32.86
N VAL A 669 -32.79 27.41 32.11
CA VAL A 669 -31.84 28.46 32.53
C VAL A 669 -32.32 29.88 32.15
N GLY A 670 -33.53 30.01 31.58
CA GLY A 670 -34.18 31.29 31.28
C GLY A 670 -33.79 31.92 29.93
N LEU A 671 -33.17 31.17 29.02
CA LEU A 671 -32.80 31.59 27.67
C LEU A 671 -33.89 31.22 26.63
N THR A 672 -35.16 31.47 26.95
CA THR A 672 -36.33 30.98 26.20
C THR A 672 -36.38 31.46 24.73
N GLU A 673 -36.03 32.72 24.45
CA GLU A 673 -36.00 33.23 23.06
C GLU A 673 -34.93 32.56 22.20
N LYS A 674 -33.80 32.18 22.81
CA LYS A 674 -32.69 31.51 22.14
C LYS A 674 -32.95 30.01 22.02
N ALA A 675 -33.62 29.39 23.00
CA ALA A 675 -34.14 28.02 22.88
C ALA A 675 -35.07 27.91 21.66
N ASN A 676 -36.00 28.85 21.50
CA ASN A 676 -36.87 28.94 20.33
C ASN A 676 -36.10 29.18 19.02
N SER A 677 -35.10 30.07 19.04
CA SER A 677 -34.25 30.34 17.88
C SER A 677 -33.40 29.13 17.47
N PHE A 678 -32.88 28.37 18.45
CA PHE A 678 -32.12 27.14 18.23
C PHE A 678 -33.04 26.00 17.75
N HIS A 679 -34.26 25.93 18.27
CA HIS A 679 -35.29 25.00 17.78
C HIS A 679 -35.68 25.28 16.31
N ILE A 680 -35.84 26.56 15.93
CA ILE A 680 -36.07 26.95 14.52
C ILE A 680 -34.88 26.56 13.62
N LEU A 681 -33.64 26.72 14.10
CA LEU A 681 -32.45 26.28 13.37
C LEU A 681 -32.47 24.77 13.12
N LEU A 682 -32.83 23.98 14.14
CA LEU A 682 -32.94 22.52 14.04
C LEU A 682 -33.99 22.12 12.99
N ILE A 683 -35.13 22.82 12.95
CA ILE A 683 -36.17 22.63 11.92
C ILE A 683 -35.65 22.99 10.51
N GLN A 684 -34.96 24.13 10.35
CA GLN A 684 -34.38 24.58 9.07
C GLN A 684 -33.33 23.61 8.51
N LYS A 685 -32.68 22.84 9.38
CA LYS A 685 -31.67 21.84 9.02
C LYS A 685 -32.25 20.42 8.91
N ASN A 686 -33.58 20.26 8.85
CA ASN A 686 -34.30 18.98 8.80
C ASN A 686 -34.06 18.06 10.01
N CYS A 687 -33.83 18.63 11.20
CA CYS A 687 -33.61 17.90 12.45
C CYS A 687 -34.64 18.31 13.50
N ASP A 688 -35.93 18.14 13.21
CA ASP A 688 -37.02 18.53 14.10
C ASP A 688 -37.07 17.66 15.39
N PRO A 689 -36.87 18.23 16.59
CA PRO A 689 -37.01 17.51 17.85
C PRO A 689 -38.41 16.92 18.08
N ALA A 690 -39.46 17.49 17.46
CA ALA A 690 -40.84 16.98 17.58
C ALA A 690 -41.06 15.64 16.84
N SER A 691 -40.14 15.24 15.95
CA SER A 691 -40.20 13.97 15.21
C SER A 691 -39.96 12.72 16.08
N LEU A 692 -39.45 12.88 17.30
CA LEU A 692 -39.21 11.78 18.26
C LEU A 692 -40.48 11.32 19.00
N SER A 693 -41.63 11.96 18.76
CA SER A 693 -42.91 11.67 19.43
C SER A 693 -43.90 10.83 18.61
N LYS A 694 -43.44 10.13 17.57
CA LYS A 694 -44.26 9.21 16.75
C LYS A 694 -43.78 7.78 16.79
#